data_AF-A0A511VB73-F1
#
_entry.id   AF-A0A511VB73-F1
#
_cell.length_a   1.000
_cell.length_b   1.000
_cell.length_c   1.000
_cell.angle_alpha   90.00
_cell.angle_beta   90.00
_cell.angle_gamma   90.00
#
_symmetry.space_group_name_H-M   'P 1'
#
loop_
_entity.id
_entity.type
_entity.pdbx_description
1 polymer ?
#
loop_
_entity_poly.entity_id
_entity_poly.type
_entity_poly.pdbx_seq_one_letter_code
_entity_poly.pdbx_strand_id
1 'polypeptide(L)'
;MHIAQLIRVHGVVQGIGFRPFIFRVAKQWKLSGWVCNGESGVEIHVEGDADAIQAFIEEITTHPPALARVTDLEIEDAAVQGLHDFRIRESKRNDRPTVYIPADLAVCSACLTELFHPANRRYLYPYINCTECGPRYTVIQRLPYDRPYTTMKAWPMCPACSAEYYEPTDRRFHAQPTACPECGPYYHMRWQGEEMNGDSKVIEKTARLLRAGRIVAIKGLGGYHLACDAENAQAVWTLRDRKRRRAKPFALMVKDVETARTLIKLSPEEEALLTSAARPIVLARSHRSLPGVAPDNTDLGVMLPYTPLHHLLFHFGAPPVLVMTSANRSGEPIIYKDEDAVEGLEGLVDAWLIGERPIARRVDDSVVRVSEFGSTVLRRARGYAPLPVTQLPGARPILAVGSDLKNTVTLVVKGQAIVSQHVGDLTQYEAYTAFEQTIYDLLSMYDVPLADTIVAHDLHPDHRSAQFARGLENCERVGIQHHRAHVASVLAERNALDKRVIGVAFDGTGFGDDGAIWGGELFVGSVAEGLERRGHLRYAVLPGGDAAARIPLQALAGFFVDVPELAADVGRRLAFPERFFTALKLVEKQIRTFPTTSVGRLFDAAAALLGFTEAISFEGQAAIWLEHLARTAPLEKVYPFPWDEKELDYRPLLQALAEDRLNGRDAAVIARSFHRSIAEGVFRSTLALGEAHGIDTVVLSGGVFQNSLLLADLKELFTERAMHVWIGERVPPNDGGISLGQAALVAATYYADQFGP
;
A
#
# COMPACT_ATOMS: atom_id res chain seq x y z
N MET A 1 -37.65 -29.07 19.10
CA MET A 1 -36.98 -30.31 18.66
C MET A 1 -35.52 -30.12 18.96
N HIS A 2 -34.91 -30.99 19.76
CA HIS A 2 -33.50 -30.87 20.13
C HIS A 2 -32.66 -31.45 19.00
N ILE A 3 -31.85 -30.61 18.36
CA ILE A 3 -31.01 -30.98 17.22
C ILE A 3 -29.58 -30.52 17.48
N ALA A 4 -28.65 -31.00 16.65
CA ALA A 4 -27.29 -30.48 16.61
C ALA A 4 -26.91 -30.10 15.18
N GLN A 5 -26.15 -29.03 15.04
CA GLN A 5 -25.61 -28.57 13.77
C GLN A 5 -24.11 -28.30 13.89
N LEU A 6 -23.39 -28.63 12.82
CA LEU A 6 -22.01 -28.23 12.61
C LEU A 6 -22.02 -27.07 11.61
N ILE A 7 -21.52 -25.92 12.04
CA ILE A 7 -21.46 -24.70 11.26
C ILE A 7 -19.99 -24.37 11.00
N ARG A 8 -19.62 -24.18 9.73
CA ARG A 8 -18.30 -23.67 9.34
C ARG A 8 -18.46 -22.26 8.81
N VAL A 9 -17.83 -21.31 9.48
CA VAL A 9 -17.87 -19.89 9.12
C VAL A 9 -16.59 -19.53 8.40
N HIS A 10 -16.70 -19.19 7.12
CA HIS A 10 -15.60 -18.69 6.29
C HIS A 10 -15.63 -17.17 6.29
N GLY A 11 -14.45 -16.55 6.29
CA GLY A 11 -14.39 -15.10 6.49
C GLY A 11 -13.18 -14.67 7.28
N VAL A 12 -12.97 -13.35 7.38
CA VAL A 12 -12.02 -12.76 8.33
C VAL A 12 -12.60 -12.97 9.72
N VAL A 13 -12.45 -14.19 10.25
CA VAL A 13 -13.10 -14.65 11.49
C VAL A 13 -12.10 -15.16 12.52
N GLN A 14 -10.80 -15.10 12.24
CA GLN A 14 -9.77 -15.43 13.23
C GLN A 14 -8.97 -14.21 13.64
N GLY A 15 -8.54 -14.21 14.90
CA GLY A 15 -7.75 -13.13 15.49
C GLY A 15 -8.46 -11.78 15.65
N ILE A 16 -9.78 -11.77 15.52
CA ILE A 16 -10.61 -10.57 15.61
C ILE A 16 -11.70 -10.67 16.69
N GLY A 17 -11.52 -11.58 17.66
CA GLY A 17 -12.49 -11.79 18.74
C GLY A 17 -13.74 -12.62 18.35
N PHE A 18 -13.73 -13.32 17.22
CA PHE A 18 -14.89 -14.10 16.76
C PHE A 18 -15.24 -15.28 17.69
N ARG A 19 -14.26 -16.08 18.14
CA ARG A 19 -14.51 -17.19 19.10
C ARG A 19 -15.20 -16.69 20.40
N PRO A 20 -14.73 -15.61 21.05
CA PRO A 20 -15.46 -14.91 22.12
C PRO A 20 -16.90 -14.52 21.78
N PHE A 21 -17.09 -13.94 20.60
CA PHE A 21 -18.42 -13.53 20.12
C PHE A 21 -19.36 -14.74 20.01
N ILE A 22 -18.93 -15.81 19.34
CA ILE A 22 -19.69 -17.04 19.19
C ILE A 22 -20.08 -17.62 20.56
N PHE A 23 -19.14 -17.68 21.49
CA PHE A 23 -19.42 -18.15 22.85
C PHE A 23 -20.52 -17.31 23.51
N ARG A 24 -20.45 -15.98 23.43
CA ARG A 24 -21.44 -15.08 24.03
C ARG A 24 -22.83 -15.28 23.41
N VAL A 25 -22.91 -15.34 22.09
CA VAL A 25 -24.18 -15.52 21.37
C VAL A 25 -24.78 -16.90 21.68
N ALA A 26 -23.98 -17.96 21.71
CA ALA A 26 -24.45 -19.30 22.10
C ALA A 26 -25.03 -19.31 23.53
N LYS A 27 -24.40 -18.59 24.47
CA LYS A 27 -24.90 -18.44 25.84
C LYS A 27 -26.21 -17.65 25.94
N GLN A 28 -26.34 -16.58 25.16
CA GLN A 28 -27.55 -15.77 25.08
C GLN A 28 -28.76 -16.60 24.65
N TRP A 29 -28.57 -17.49 23.69
CA TRP A 29 -29.60 -18.42 23.20
C TRP A 29 -29.71 -19.73 24.00
N LYS A 30 -28.97 -19.86 25.12
CA LYS A 30 -28.95 -21.05 25.99
C LYS A 30 -28.58 -22.35 25.25
N LEU A 31 -27.71 -22.24 24.25
CA LEU A 31 -27.21 -23.36 23.47
C LEU A 31 -26.00 -24.01 24.15
N SER A 32 -25.79 -25.29 23.84
CA SER A 32 -24.64 -26.08 24.27
C SER A 32 -23.80 -26.47 23.06
N GLY A 33 -22.51 -26.77 23.23
CA GLY A 33 -21.63 -26.95 22.08
C GLY A 33 -20.18 -26.56 22.27
N TRP A 34 -19.53 -26.23 21.16
CA TRP A 34 -18.18 -25.71 21.17
C TRP A 34 -17.86 -24.87 19.94
N VAL A 35 -16.83 -24.03 20.06
CA VAL A 35 -16.23 -23.28 18.95
C VAL A 35 -14.71 -23.42 18.97
N CYS A 36 -14.09 -23.58 17.81
CA CYS A 36 -12.64 -23.53 17.66
C CYS A 36 -12.23 -22.86 16.35
N ASN A 37 -10.97 -22.43 16.28
CA ASN A 37 -10.39 -22.05 14.99
C ASN A 37 -10.14 -23.35 14.20
N GLY A 38 -10.80 -23.47 13.05
CA GLY A 38 -10.50 -24.50 12.06
C GLY A 38 -9.52 -23.99 11.01
N GLU A 39 -9.23 -24.82 10.02
CA GLU A 39 -8.37 -24.43 8.90
C GLU A 39 -9.11 -23.62 7.85
N SER A 40 -10.40 -23.84 7.66
CA SER A 40 -11.17 -23.09 6.68
C SER A 40 -11.84 -21.83 7.24
N GLY A 41 -11.75 -21.61 8.55
CA GLY A 41 -12.42 -20.51 9.23
C GLY A 41 -12.68 -20.84 10.71
N VAL A 42 -13.89 -20.60 11.19
CA VAL A 42 -14.30 -20.97 12.56
C VAL A 42 -15.31 -22.12 12.49
N GLU A 43 -15.04 -23.19 13.23
CA GLU A 43 -15.93 -24.34 13.34
C GLU A 43 -16.74 -24.25 14.63
N ILE A 44 -18.04 -24.48 14.52
CA ILE A 44 -19.00 -24.36 15.60
C ILE A 44 -19.86 -25.61 15.60
N HIS A 45 -19.85 -26.37 16.69
CA HIS A 45 -20.85 -27.40 16.93
C HIS A 45 -21.84 -26.84 17.95
N VAL A 46 -23.12 -26.86 17.62
CA VAL A 46 -24.17 -26.29 18.47
C VAL A 46 -25.33 -27.26 18.63
N GLU A 47 -25.78 -27.45 19.86
CA GLU A 47 -26.88 -28.33 20.25
C GLU A 47 -27.91 -27.55 21.06
N GLY A 48 -29.19 -27.75 20.75
CA GLY A 48 -30.28 -27.00 21.36
C GLY A 48 -31.60 -27.15 20.62
N ASP A 49 -32.57 -26.33 21.00
CA ASP A 49 -33.82 -26.23 20.26
C ASP A 49 -33.58 -25.63 18.88
N ALA A 50 -34.21 -26.22 17.85
CA ALA A 50 -34.06 -25.81 16.45
C ALA A 50 -34.26 -24.29 16.24
N ASP A 51 -35.27 -23.69 16.86
CA ASP A 51 -35.55 -22.25 16.75
C ASP A 51 -34.43 -21.39 17.35
N ALA A 52 -33.82 -21.84 18.45
CA ALA A 52 -32.71 -21.14 19.10
C ALA A 52 -31.41 -21.25 18.28
N ILE A 53 -31.17 -22.39 17.63
CA ILE A 53 -30.04 -22.57 16.71
C ILE A 53 -30.22 -21.67 15.48
N GLN A 54 -31.42 -21.58 14.92
CA GLN A 54 -31.71 -20.70 13.79
C GLN A 54 -31.48 -19.22 14.14
N ALA A 55 -31.94 -18.78 15.32
CA ALA A 55 -31.71 -17.42 15.80
C ALA A 55 -30.22 -17.14 16.06
N PHE A 56 -29.49 -18.12 16.58
CA PHE A 56 -28.03 -18.05 16.72
C PHE A 56 -27.33 -17.87 15.37
N ILE A 57 -27.69 -18.65 14.34
CA ILE A 57 -27.13 -18.54 12.98
C ILE A 57 -27.42 -17.15 12.39
N GLU A 58 -28.64 -16.66 12.56
CA GLU A 58 -29.03 -15.33 12.09
C GLU A 58 -28.20 -14.24 12.78
N GLU A 59 -28.01 -14.29 14.09
CA GLU A 59 -27.25 -13.30 14.84
C GLU A 59 -25.76 -13.29 14.46
N ILE A 60 -25.13 -14.46 14.31
CA ILE A 60 -23.70 -14.52 13.93
C ILE A 60 -23.45 -14.05 12.50
N THR A 61 -24.47 -14.08 11.65
CA THR A 61 -24.40 -13.63 10.25
C THR A 61 -24.69 -12.13 10.12
N THR A 62 -25.69 -11.63 10.86
CA THR A 62 -26.18 -10.25 10.74
C THR A 62 -25.45 -9.26 11.64
N HIS A 63 -24.93 -9.72 12.78
CA HIS A 63 -24.26 -8.87 13.78
C HIS A 63 -22.86 -9.38 14.16
N PRO A 64 -21.98 -9.70 13.19
CA PRO A 64 -20.66 -10.18 13.52
C PRO A 64 -19.81 -9.03 14.14
N PRO A 65 -18.70 -9.34 14.83
CA PRO A 65 -17.79 -8.31 15.35
C PRO A 65 -17.39 -7.30 14.27
N ALA A 66 -17.15 -6.03 14.62
CA ALA A 66 -16.94 -4.96 13.63
C ALA A 66 -15.80 -5.20 12.63
N LEU A 67 -14.83 -6.04 13.00
CA LEU A 67 -13.67 -6.41 12.17
C LEU A 67 -13.87 -7.74 11.42
N ALA A 68 -14.96 -8.44 11.72
CA ALA A 68 -15.34 -9.66 11.05
C ALA A 68 -15.95 -9.40 9.70
N ARG A 69 -15.57 -10.22 8.74
CA ARG A 69 -16.26 -10.31 7.45
C ARG A 69 -16.54 -11.76 7.18
N VAL A 70 -17.76 -12.20 7.47
CA VAL A 70 -18.25 -13.53 7.09
C VAL A 70 -18.47 -13.50 5.58
N THR A 71 -17.82 -14.40 4.85
CA THR A 71 -17.91 -14.51 3.39
C THR A 71 -18.81 -15.66 2.97
N ASP A 72 -18.82 -16.75 3.74
CA ASP A 72 -19.62 -17.93 3.49
C ASP A 72 -19.88 -18.70 4.79
N LEU A 73 -20.94 -19.49 4.82
CA LEU A 73 -21.37 -20.23 6.00
C LEU A 73 -21.96 -21.58 5.59
N GLU A 74 -21.23 -22.66 5.87
CA GLU A 74 -21.67 -24.04 5.64
C GLU A 74 -22.38 -24.55 6.89
N ILE A 75 -23.56 -25.15 6.73
CA ILE A 75 -24.34 -25.74 7.83
C ILE A 75 -24.66 -27.18 7.50
N GLU A 76 -24.26 -28.08 8.37
CA GLU A 76 -24.51 -29.52 8.27
C GLU A 76 -25.24 -30.03 9.51
N ASP A 77 -26.18 -30.96 9.32
CA ASP A 77 -26.77 -31.68 10.45
C ASP A 77 -25.70 -32.53 11.14
N ALA A 78 -25.67 -32.46 12.47
CA ALA A 78 -24.70 -33.17 13.29
C ALA A 78 -25.38 -34.09 14.30
N ALA A 79 -24.65 -35.10 14.78
CA ALA A 79 -25.13 -35.94 15.87
C ALA A 79 -25.04 -35.18 17.20
N VAL A 80 -26.10 -35.26 18.00
CA VAL A 80 -26.13 -34.72 19.37
C VAL A 80 -25.11 -35.47 20.23
N GLN A 81 -24.14 -34.74 20.81
CA GLN A 81 -23.07 -35.24 21.68
C GLN A 81 -23.46 -35.19 23.17
N GLY A 82 -24.60 -34.56 23.50
CA GLY A 82 -25.10 -34.48 24.87
C GLY A 82 -24.32 -33.47 25.70
N LEU A 83 -23.89 -32.38 25.08
CA LEU A 83 -23.14 -31.33 25.77
C LEU A 83 -24.07 -30.54 26.68
N HIS A 84 -23.61 -30.24 27.89
CA HIS A 84 -24.38 -29.45 28.87
C HIS A 84 -23.97 -27.98 28.91
N ASP A 85 -22.97 -27.62 28.12
CA ASP A 85 -22.31 -26.32 28.18
C ASP A 85 -21.75 -25.97 26.78
N PHE A 86 -21.47 -24.69 26.56
CA PHE A 86 -20.81 -24.21 25.35
C PHE A 86 -19.37 -23.81 25.69
N ARG A 87 -18.36 -24.29 24.94
CA ARG A 87 -16.94 -24.07 25.27
C ARG A 87 -16.09 -23.67 24.08
N ILE A 88 -15.10 -22.80 24.30
CA ILE A 88 -14.05 -22.58 23.30
C ILE A 88 -13.02 -23.71 23.42
N ARG A 89 -12.80 -24.48 22.35
CA ARG A 89 -11.82 -25.58 22.30
C ARG A 89 -10.49 -25.10 21.71
N GLU A 90 -9.42 -25.80 22.05
CA GLU A 90 -8.12 -25.65 21.38
C GLU A 90 -8.24 -26.06 19.91
N SER A 91 -7.53 -25.32 19.05
CA SER A 91 -7.50 -25.51 17.60
C SER A 91 -6.77 -26.83 17.26
N LYS A 92 -7.35 -27.68 16.41
CA LYS A 92 -6.70 -28.89 15.86
C LYS A 92 -6.25 -28.65 14.43
N ARG A 93 -5.25 -29.41 13.95
CA ARG A 93 -4.71 -29.31 12.58
C ARG A 93 -4.96 -30.61 11.82
N ASN A 94 -5.68 -30.57 10.70
CA ASN A 94 -6.00 -31.72 9.85
C ASN A 94 -5.74 -31.47 8.33
N ASP A 95 -5.98 -30.27 7.78
CA ASP A 95 -5.99 -29.84 6.36
C ASP A 95 -5.29 -28.46 6.09
N ARG A 96 -5.26 -27.99 4.82
CA ARG A 96 -4.63 -26.69 4.44
C ARG A 96 -5.41 -25.48 4.99
N PRO A 97 -4.77 -24.49 5.67
CA PRO A 97 -5.44 -23.29 6.16
C PRO A 97 -5.92 -22.39 5.02
N THR A 98 -7.20 -22.03 5.02
CA THR A 98 -7.81 -20.98 4.18
C THR A 98 -8.37 -19.82 4.99
N VAL A 99 -7.88 -19.68 6.23
CA VAL A 99 -8.20 -18.58 7.12
C VAL A 99 -7.46 -17.31 6.71
N TYR A 100 -8.13 -16.16 6.73
CA TYR A 100 -7.43 -14.89 6.57
C TYR A 100 -6.56 -14.55 7.75
N ILE A 101 -5.34 -14.11 7.45
CA ILE A 101 -4.44 -13.50 8.41
C ILE A 101 -4.90 -12.04 8.66
N PRO A 102 -5.28 -11.67 9.89
CA PRO A 102 -5.74 -10.31 10.15
C PRO A 102 -4.61 -9.28 10.04
N ALA A 103 -4.93 -8.11 9.51
CA ALA A 103 -4.03 -6.96 9.50
C ALA A 103 -3.83 -6.40 10.92
N ASP A 104 -2.71 -5.69 11.13
CA ASP A 104 -2.46 -4.97 12.38
C ASP A 104 -3.39 -3.76 12.52
N LEU A 105 -3.91 -3.55 13.73
CA LEU A 105 -4.92 -2.51 13.99
C LEU A 105 -4.47 -1.52 15.05
N ALA A 106 -4.92 -0.29 14.91
CA ALA A 106 -4.71 0.74 15.91
C ALA A 106 -5.42 0.43 17.22
N VAL A 107 -4.90 0.94 18.34
CA VAL A 107 -5.49 0.78 19.67
C VAL A 107 -6.94 1.31 19.70
N CYS A 108 -7.87 0.52 20.25
CA CYS A 108 -9.28 0.91 20.34
C CYS A 108 -9.52 1.96 21.44
N SER A 109 -10.61 2.70 21.33
CA SER A 109 -10.99 3.77 22.27
C SER A 109 -11.04 3.29 23.72
N ALA A 110 -11.59 2.11 23.97
CA ALA A 110 -11.72 1.63 25.33
C ALA A 110 -10.39 1.10 25.92
N CYS A 111 -9.46 0.60 25.10
CA CYS A 111 -8.08 0.39 25.57
C CYS A 111 -7.36 1.73 25.84
N LEU A 112 -7.65 2.79 25.09
CA LEU A 112 -7.12 4.13 25.40
C LEU A 112 -7.67 4.68 26.72
N THR A 113 -8.95 4.46 27.01
CA THR A 113 -9.53 4.81 28.32
C THR A 113 -8.78 4.10 29.45
N GLU A 114 -8.55 2.78 29.31
CA GLU A 114 -7.81 2.00 30.31
C GLU A 114 -6.34 2.45 30.44
N LEU A 115 -5.68 2.78 29.32
CA LEU A 115 -4.29 3.25 29.27
C LEU A 115 -4.07 4.50 30.13
N PHE A 116 -5.06 5.40 30.19
CA PHE A 116 -4.97 6.66 30.92
C PHE A 116 -5.78 6.70 32.21
N HIS A 117 -6.32 5.56 32.66
CA HIS A 117 -7.07 5.49 33.91
C HIS A 117 -6.17 5.07 35.09
N PRO A 118 -5.89 5.94 36.08
CA PRO A 118 -4.90 5.66 37.13
C PRO A 118 -5.17 4.43 38.00
N ALA A 119 -6.44 4.05 38.18
CA ALA A 119 -6.81 2.86 38.93
C ALA A 119 -6.78 1.56 38.09
N ASN A 120 -6.57 1.65 36.77
CA ASN A 120 -6.51 0.46 35.93
C ASN A 120 -5.11 -0.17 36.05
N ARG A 121 -5.05 -1.50 36.13
CA ARG A 121 -3.78 -2.25 36.23
C ARG A 121 -2.83 -2.08 35.05
N ARG A 122 -3.35 -1.60 33.91
CA ARG A 122 -2.60 -1.29 32.68
C ARG A 122 -2.40 0.21 32.47
N TYR A 123 -2.56 1.01 33.51
CA TYR A 123 -2.26 2.44 33.47
C TYR A 123 -0.83 2.67 32.95
N LEU A 124 -0.71 3.49 31.91
CA LEU A 124 0.52 3.82 31.19
C LEU A 124 1.28 2.63 30.58
N TYR A 125 0.62 1.47 30.39
CA TYR A 125 1.26 0.29 29.82
C TYR A 125 1.35 0.33 28.28
N PRO A 126 2.55 0.38 27.66
CA PRO A 126 2.72 0.69 26.24
C PRO A 126 2.37 -0.44 25.27
N TYR A 127 1.99 -1.62 25.79
CA TYR A 127 1.57 -2.78 24.99
C TYR A 127 0.10 -3.17 25.20
N ILE A 128 -0.71 -2.32 25.87
CA ILE A 128 -2.13 -2.58 26.07
C ILE A 128 -2.84 -2.87 24.74
N ASN A 129 -3.59 -3.96 24.71
CA ASN A 129 -4.44 -4.37 23.60
C ASN A 129 -5.61 -5.22 24.10
N CYS A 130 -6.55 -5.52 23.19
CA CYS A 130 -7.66 -6.44 23.39
C CYS A 130 -7.91 -7.24 22.09
N THR A 131 -8.98 -8.03 22.04
CA THR A 131 -9.39 -8.80 20.86
C THR A 131 -9.71 -7.93 19.64
N GLU A 132 -10.09 -6.67 19.85
CA GLU A 132 -10.51 -5.72 18.81
C GLU A 132 -9.37 -4.82 18.28
N CYS A 133 -8.17 -4.86 18.88
CA CYS A 133 -7.09 -3.96 18.47
C CYS A 133 -5.69 -4.53 18.66
N GLY A 134 -4.69 -3.77 18.19
CA GLY A 134 -3.28 -4.08 18.38
C GLY A 134 -2.71 -4.97 17.26
N PRO A 135 -1.51 -5.53 17.48
CA PRO A 135 -0.76 -6.23 16.44
C PRO A 135 -1.37 -7.60 16.13
N ARG A 136 -1.23 -8.00 14.87
CA ARG A 136 -1.70 -9.26 14.30
C ARG A 136 -0.63 -9.82 13.36
N TYR A 137 -0.65 -9.44 12.09
CA TYR A 137 0.30 -9.92 11.08
C TYR A 137 1.77 -9.79 11.51
N THR A 138 2.11 -8.70 12.19
CA THR A 138 3.48 -8.42 12.69
C THR A 138 3.89 -9.25 13.90
N VAL A 139 2.98 -10.00 14.54
CA VAL A 139 3.30 -10.86 15.69
C VAL A 139 3.00 -12.33 15.43
N ILE A 140 2.13 -12.66 14.48
CA ILE A 140 1.87 -14.05 14.07
C ILE A 140 3.16 -14.62 13.50
N GLN A 141 3.58 -15.81 13.93
CA GLN A 141 4.69 -16.53 13.30
C GLN A 141 4.16 -17.62 12.37
N ARG A 142 3.05 -18.26 12.76
CA ARG A 142 2.40 -19.35 12.03
C ARG A 142 0.91 -19.44 12.39
N LEU A 143 0.10 -20.04 11.51
CA LEU A 143 -1.30 -20.40 11.78
C LEU A 143 -1.43 -21.84 12.36
N PRO A 144 -2.47 -22.14 13.15
CA PRO A 144 -3.60 -21.28 13.56
C PRO A 144 -3.18 -20.16 14.52
N TYR A 145 -3.97 -19.08 14.59
CA TYR A 145 -3.64 -17.92 15.43
C TYR A 145 -3.89 -18.17 16.92
N ASP A 146 -2.86 -18.68 17.60
CA ASP A 146 -2.80 -18.86 19.04
C ASP A 146 -1.44 -18.40 19.61
N ARG A 147 -1.42 -17.96 20.88
CA ARG A 147 -0.26 -17.31 21.54
C ARG A 147 1.09 -18.04 21.34
N PRO A 148 1.20 -19.38 21.43
CA PRO A 148 2.46 -20.09 21.22
C PRO A 148 3.08 -19.90 19.83
N TYR A 149 2.24 -19.58 18.83
CA TYR A 149 2.64 -19.32 17.45
C TYR A 149 2.77 -17.84 17.14
N THR A 150 2.97 -17.01 18.17
CA THR A 150 3.20 -15.58 18.04
C THR A 150 4.51 -15.16 18.73
N THR A 151 4.95 -13.94 18.49
CA THR A 151 6.10 -13.36 19.23
C THR A 151 5.81 -13.21 20.73
N MET A 152 4.55 -13.28 21.17
CA MET A 152 4.16 -13.23 22.58
C MET A 152 4.44 -14.53 23.36
N LYS A 153 4.89 -15.60 22.70
CA LYS A 153 5.22 -16.88 23.33
C LYS A 153 6.29 -16.79 24.43
N ALA A 154 7.16 -15.77 24.38
CA ALA A 154 8.21 -15.55 25.37
C ALA A 154 7.69 -14.92 26.69
N TRP A 155 6.42 -14.48 26.73
CA TRP A 155 5.81 -13.83 27.88
C TRP A 155 4.62 -14.67 28.39
N PRO A 156 4.80 -15.57 29.37
CA PRO A 156 3.71 -16.30 29.99
C PRO A 156 2.74 -15.35 30.71
N MET A 157 1.42 -15.61 30.64
CA MET A 157 0.44 -14.74 31.30
C MET A 157 0.52 -14.86 32.83
N CYS A 158 0.53 -13.73 33.55
CA CYS A 158 0.36 -13.76 35.02
C CYS A 158 -1.07 -14.24 35.40
N PRO A 159 -1.32 -14.61 36.65
CA PRO A 159 -2.64 -15.09 37.10
C PRO A 159 -3.78 -14.13 36.73
N ALA A 160 -3.54 -12.82 36.84
CA ALA A 160 -4.55 -11.81 36.56
C ALA A 160 -4.83 -11.64 35.05
N CYS A 161 -3.84 -11.82 34.19
CA CYS A 161 -4.04 -11.85 32.73
C CYS A 161 -4.69 -13.16 32.28
N SER A 162 -4.31 -14.27 32.90
CA SER A 162 -4.92 -15.58 32.67
C SER A 162 -6.41 -15.58 33.02
N ALA A 163 -6.78 -15.00 34.16
CA ALA A 163 -8.18 -14.84 34.56
C ALA A 163 -9.02 -14.09 33.50
N GLU A 164 -8.56 -12.92 33.03
CA GLU A 164 -9.25 -12.19 31.95
C GLU A 164 -9.26 -12.97 30.62
N TYR A 165 -8.20 -13.72 30.32
CA TYR A 165 -8.11 -14.50 29.08
C TYR A 165 -9.15 -15.62 29.01
N TYR A 166 -9.52 -16.20 30.16
CA TYR A 166 -10.51 -17.27 30.28
C TYR A 166 -11.89 -16.79 30.73
N GLU A 167 -12.06 -15.54 31.15
CA GLU A 167 -13.33 -14.96 31.58
C GLU A 167 -14.16 -14.49 30.37
N PRO A 168 -15.28 -15.14 30.03
CA PRO A 168 -16.02 -14.84 28.80
C PRO A 168 -16.65 -13.46 28.72
N THR A 169 -16.92 -12.84 29.87
CA THR A 169 -17.45 -11.47 29.95
C THR A 169 -16.35 -10.41 29.83
N ASP A 170 -15.08 -10.80 29.98
CA ASP A 170 -13.96 -9.88 29.83
C ASP A 170 -13.67 -9.63 28.35
N ARG A 171 -13.38 -8.38 28.03
CA ARG A 171 -13.02 -7.97 26.67
C ARG A 171 -11.71 -8.58 26.14
N ARG A 172 -10.87 -9.12 27.03
CA ARG A 172 -9.62 -9.81 26.71
C ARG A 172 -9.78 -11.32 26.67
N PHE A 173 -11.01 -11.83 26.74
CA PHE A 173 -11.32 -13.23 26.51
C PHE A 173 -10.68 -13.70 25.18
N HIS A 174 -9.76 -14.67 25.24
CA HIS A 174 -8.97 -15.16 24.11
C HIS A 174 -8.16 -14.10 23.31
N ALA A 175 -7.81 -12.96 23.93
CA ALA A 175 -6.88 -12.00 23.33
C ALA A 175 -5.45 -12.58 23.34
N GLN A 176 -5.03 -13.18 22.22
CA GLN A 176 -3.72 -13.85 22.10
C GLN A 176 -2.53 -12.97 22.50
N PRO A 177 -2.47 -11.66 22.18
CA PRO A 177 -1.36 -10.81 22.56
C PRO A 177 -1.58 -10.06 23.89
N THR A 178 -2.52 -10.49 24.73
CA THR A 178 -2.79 -9.85 26.03
C THR A 178 -1.57 -9.91 26.94
N ALA A 179 -1.35 -8.82 27.67
CA ALA A 179 -0.29 -8.70 28.67
C ALA A 179 -0.60 -7.53 29.63
N CYS A 180 0.22 -7.39 30.68
CA CYS A 180 0.20 -6.27 31.63
C CYS A 180 1.66 -5.96 32.07
N PRO A 181 1.89 -4.90 32.86
CA PRO A 181 3.24 -4.57 33.35
C PRO A 181 3.96 -5.70 34.11
N GLU A 182 3.24 -6.66 34.67
CA GLU A 182 3.85 -7.77 35.44
C GLU A 182 4.39 -8.91 34.56
N CYS A 183 3.76 -9.18 33.41
CA CYS A 183 4.07 -10.37 32.60
C CYS A 183 4.39 -10.08 31.15
N GLY A 184 4.26 -8.82 30.73
CA GLY A 184 4.45 -8.42 29.35
C GLY A 184 5.80 -7.79 29.06
N PRO A 185 6.06 -7.49 27.78
CA PRO A 185 7.25 -6.77 27.36
C PRO A 185 7.25 -5.33 27.90
N TYR A 186 8.45 -4.76 28.01
CA TYR A 186 8.69 -3.35 28.32
C TYR A 186 9.51 -2.64 27.23
N TYR A 187 9.68 -1.34 27.38
CA TYR A 187 10.60 -0.51 26.62
C TYR A 187 11.83 -0.15 27.45
N HIS A 188 12.97 -0.10 26.79
CA HIS A 188 14.21 0.46 27.29
C HIS A 188 14.73 1.49 26.29
N MET A 189 15.68 2.31 26.74
CA MET A 189 16.23 3.38 25.93
C MET A 189 17.74 3.37 25.97
N ARG A 190 18.38 3.58 24.81
CA ARG A 190 19.82 3.82 24.70
C ARG A 190 20.09 5.27 24.34
N TRP A 191 20.92 5.95 25.14
CA TRP A 191 21.28 7.35 24.95
C TRP A 191 22.65 7.64 25.55
N GLN A 192 23.53 8.30 24.80
CA GLN A 192 24.89 8.66 25.25
C GLN A 192 25.72 7.47 25.77
N GLY A 193 25.50 6.27 25.21
CA GLY A 193 26.18 5.04 25.64
C GLY A 193 25.62 4.40 26.90
N GLU A 194 24.58 4.99 27.51
CA GLU A 194 23.89 4.44 28.68
C GLU A 194 22.55 3.79 28.28
N GLU A 195 22.17 2.75 29.02
CA GLU A 195 20.86 2.09 28.89
C GLU A 195 19.96 2.44 30.08
N MET A 196 18.76 2.93 29.77
CA MET A 196 17.74 3.30 30.74
C MET A 196 16.56 2.32 30.65
N ASN A 197 16.03 1.92 31.80
CA ASN A 197 14.91 0.98 31.90
C ASN A 197 13.68 1.61 32.58
N GLY A 198 12.52 1.04 32.28
CA GLY A 198 11.22 1.38 32.87
C GLY A 198 10.37 2.27 31.97
N ASP A 199 9.25 1.72 31.49
CA ASP A 199 8.36 2.29 30.47
C ASP A 199 8.13 3.80 30.62
N SER A 200 7.49 4.24 31.70
CA SER A 200 7.15 5.65 31.89
C SER A 200 8.38 6.56 31.87
N LYS A 201 9.50 6.12 32.47
CA LYS A 201 10.73 6.92 32.52
C LYS A 201 11.35 7.08 31.14
N VAL A 202 11.43 6.00 30.36
CA VAL A 202 12.08 6.01 29.04
C VAL A 202 11.22 6.71 27.99
N ILE A 203 9.89 6.56 28.06
CA ILE A 203 8.95 7.24 27.16
C ILE A 203 8.93 8.74 27.47
N GLU A 204 8.89 9.13 28.74
CA GLU A 204 8.97 10.54 29.14
C GLU A 204 10.30 11.18 28.72
N LYS A 205 11.42 10.47 28.91
CA LYS A 205 12.73 10.92 28.45
C LYS A 205 12.78 11.09 26.93
N THR A 206 12.16 10.18 26.19
CA THR A 206 12.04 10.28 24.72
C THR A 206 11.26 11.52 24.32
N ALA A 207 10.10 11.79 24.93
CA ALA A 207 9.31 13.00 24.69
C ALA A 207 10.14 14.29 24.97
N ARG A 208 10.91 14.32 26.05
CA ARG A 208 11.82 15.42 26.37
C ARG A 208 12.91 15.63 25.32
N LEU A 209 13.48 14.56 24.78
CA LEU A 209 14.52 14.64 23.75
C LEU A 209 13.97 15.14 22.41
N LEU A 210 12.78 14.68 22.02
CA LEU A 210 12.10 15.19 20.83
C LEU A 210 11.82 16.70 20.96
N ARG A 211 11.33 17.15 22.12
CA ARG A 211 11.17 18.61 22.42
C ARG A 211 12.49 19.37 22.34
N ALA A 212 13.60 18.74 22.70
CA ALA A 212 14.94 19.33 22.62
C ALA A 212 15.54 19.30 21.20
N GLY A 213 14.76 18.94 20.17
CA GLY A 213 15.19 18.89 18.77
C GLY A 213 16.11 17.71 18.43
N ARG A 214 16.12 16.66 19.26
CA ARG A 214 16.88 15.44 19.00
C ARG A 214 16.14 14.49 18.06
N ILE A 215 16.90 13.66 17.36
CA ILE A 215 16.38 12.61 16.48
C ILE A 215 16.41 11.28 17.24
N VAL A 216 15.27 10.62 17.36
CA VAL A 216 15.14 9.36 18.10
C VAL A 216 14.67 8.24 17.17
N ALA A 217 15.33 7.09 17.19
CA ALA A 217 14.83 5.86 16.61
C ALA A 217 13.79 5.24 17.56
N ILE A 218 12.57 5.01 17.09
CA ILE A 218 11.47 4.48 17.90
C ILE A 218 11.02 3.15 17.31
N LYS A 219 11.09 2.06 18.08
CA LYS A 219 10.53 0.77 17.66
C LYS A 219 9.00 0.86 17.64
N GLY A 220 8.44 0.83 16.44
CA GLY A 220 7.01 0.81 16.19
C GLY A 220 6.44 -0.61 16.16
N LEU A 221 5.30 -0.76 15.50
CA LEU A 221 4.60 -2.04 15.37
C LEU A 221 5.19 -2.93 14.26
N GLY A 222 5.48 -2.34 13.09
CA GLY A 222 5.98 -3.05 11.90
C GLY A 222 7.46 -2.78 11.57
N GLY A 223 8.13 -1.95 12.36
CA GLY A 223 9.55 -1.62 12.22
C GLY A 223 9.92 -0.38 13.02
N TYR A 224 11.14 0.12 12.85
CA TYR A 224 11.62 1.34 13.48
C TYR A 224 11.23 2.59 12.67
N HIS A 225 10.91 3.67 13.38
CA HIS A 225 10.74 5.01 12.84
C HIS A 225 11.86 5.93 13.30
N LEU A 226 12.21 6.90 12.46
CA LEU A 226 13.04 8.05 12.84
C LEU A 226 12.10 9.20 13.15
N ALA A 227 12.20 9.69 14.39
CA ALA A 227 11.33 10.72 14.92
C ALA A 227 12.09 11.99 15.30
N CYS A 228 11.54 13.15 14.92
CA CYS A 228 11.96 14.45 15.41
C CYS A 228 10.76 15.41 15.41
N ASP A 229 10.89 16.55 16.08
CA ASP A 229 9.92 17.64 15.98
C ASP A 229 9.84 18.15 14.54
N ALA A 230 8.64 18.14 13.94
CA ALA A 230 8.42 18.59 12.57
C ALA A 230 8.36 20.11 12.44
N GLU A 231 8.10 20.84 13.52
CA GLU A 231 8.10 22.30 13.55
C GLU A 231 9.50 22.87 13.82
N ASN A 232 10.43 22.03 14.28
CA ASN A 232 11.84 22.40 14.43
C ASN A 232 12.60 22.20 13.11
N ALA A 233 12.72 23.29 12.33
CA ALA A 233 13.41 23.27 11.04
C ALA A 233 14.85 22.72 11.12
N GLN A 234 15.60 23.03 12.19
CA GLN A 234 16.97 22.53 12.36
C GLN A 234 16.99 21.01 12.51
N ALA A 235 16.09 20.45 13.32
CA ALA A 235 15.99 19.00 13.51
C ALA A 235 15.61 18.29 12.20
N VAL A 236 14.65 18.84 11.44
CA VAL A 236 14.23 18.29 10.14
C VAL A 236 15.37 18.30 9.13
N TRP A 237 16.12 19.40 9.02
CA TRP A 237 17.28 19.48 8.11
C TRP A 237 18.42 18.57 8.54
N THR A 238 18.70 18.46 9.83
CA THR A 238 19.67 17.49 10.36
C THR A 238 19.25 16.05 10.03
N LEU A 239 17.96 15.72 10.14
CA LEU A 239 17.45 14.40 9.75
C LEU A 239 17.63 14.14 8.25
N ARG A 240 17.35 15.14 7.38
CA ARG A 240 17.57 15.00 5.93
C ARG A 240 19.02 14.74 5.57
N ASP A 241 19.92 15.50 6.17
CA ASP A 241 21.36 15.38 5.92
C ASP A 241 21.86 14.00 6.33
N ARG A 242 21.60 13.58 7.58
CA ARG A 242 21.99 12.26 8.10
C ARG A 242 21.38 11.10 7.31
N LYS A 243 20.11 11.22 6.89
CA LYS A 243 19.42 10.19 6.06
C LYS A 243 19.80 10.23 4.58
N ARG A 244 20.57 11.26 4.14
CA ARG A 244 20.87 11.55 2.73
C ARG A 244 19.60 11.62 1.86
N ARG A 245 18.53 12.19 2.41
CA ARG A 245 17.21 12.30 1.77
C ARG A 245 16.89 13.75 1.46
N ARG A 246 17.31 14.21 0.28
CA ARG A 246 17.23 15.63 -0.12
C ARG A 246 15.79 16.15 -0.22
N ALA A 247 14.96 15.54 -1.07
CA ALA A 247 13.65 16.13 -1.42
C ALA A 247 12.42 15.29 -1.03
N LYS A 248 12.53 13.96 -0.93
CA LYS A 248 11.35 13.10 -0.70
C LYS A 248 10.60 13.51 0.58
N PRO A 249 9.29 13.81 0.53
CA PRO A 249 8.50 14.30 1.68
C PRO A 249 8.55 13.36 2.88
N PHE A 250 8.54 13.92 4.09
CA PHE A 250 8.40 13.15 5.32
C PHE A 250 6.93 12.95 5.69
N ALA A 251 6.61 11.78 6.25
CA ALA A 251 5.33 11.56 6.90
C ALA A 251 5.34 12.17 8.31
N LEU A 252 4.20 12.67 8.72
CA LEU A 252 3.98 13.35 9.99
C LEU A 252 3.01 12.53 10.84
N MET A 253 3.33 12.35 12.11
CA MET A 253 2.35 11.95 13.11
C MET A 253 1.91 13.17 13.89
N VAL A 254 0.61 13.40 13.93
CA VAL A 254 0.00 14.46 14.73
C VAL A 254 -0.67 13.87 15.95
N LYS A 255 -0.74 14.64 17.03
CA LYS A 255 -1.31 14.21 18.32
C LYS A 255 -2.77 13.75 18.19
N ASP A 256 -3.59 14.54 17.51
CA ASP A 256 -5.04 14.42 17.44
C ASP A 256 -5.59 15.05 16.13
N VAL A 257 -6.89 14.87 15.88
CA VAL A 257 -7.55 15.37 14.65
C VAL A 257 -7.53 16.90 14.62
N GLU A 258 -7.66 17.54 15.78
CA GLU A 258 -7.60 18.99 15.93
C GLU A 258 -6.25 19.53 15.43
N THR A 259 -5.14 18.90 15.84
CA THR A 259 -3.81 19.23 15.33
C THR A 259 -3.71 19.00 13.82
N ALA A 260 -4.28 17.91 13.29
CA ALA A 260 -4.29 17.63 11.85
C ALA A 260 -4.94 18.79 11.06
N ARG A 261 -6.09 19.29 11.52
CA ARG A 261 -6.82 20.41 10.88
C ARG A 261 -6.04 21.72 10.84
N THR A 262 -5.08 21.91 11.75
CA THR A 262 -4.19 23.09 11.70
C THR A 262 -3.14 23.00 10.60
N LEU A 263 -2.82 21.79 10.12
CA LEU A 263 -1.78 21.54 9.12
C LEU A 263 -2.36 21.35 7.72
N ILE A 264 -3.44 20.58 7.61
CA ILE A 264 -4.00 20.15 6.32
C ILE A 264 -5.49 20.47 6.21
N LYS A 265 -5.91 20.75 4.97
CA LYS A 265 -7.33 20.78 4.62
C LYS A 265 -7.85 19.35 4.78
N LEU A 266 -8.78 19.16 5.72
CA LEU A 266 -9.31 17.85 6.07
C LEU A 266 -10.81 17.78 5.75
N SER A 267 -11.15 17.09 4.67
CA SER A 267 -12.51 16.70 4.30
C SER A 267 -13.06 15.60 5.23
N PRO A 268 -14.39 15.38 5.26
CA PRO A 268 -14.99 14.28 6.02
C PRO A 268 -14.44 12.90 5.62
N GLU A 269 -14.18 12.67 4.33
CA GLU A 269 -13.64 11.42 3.80
C GLU A 269 -12.18 11.20 4.24
N GLU A 270 -11.36 12.25 4.21
CA GLU A 270 -9.98 12.20 4.70
C GLU A 270 -9.92 11.95 6.20
N GLU A 271 -10.81 12.58 6.98
CA GLU A 271 -10.93 12.35 8.42
C GLU A 271 -11.37 10.91 8.74
N ALA A 272 -12.32 10.36 8.00
CA ALA A 272 -12.74 8.97 8.15
C ALA A 272 -11.58 8.00 7.91
N LEU A 273 -10.74 8.25 6.89
CA LEU A 273 -9.52 7.47 6.66
C LEU A 273 -8.51 7.64 7.79
N LEU A 274 -8.26 8.88 8.22
CA LEU A 274 -7.30 9.21 9.28
C LEU A 274 -7.71 8.62 10.64
N THR A 275 -9.01 8.49 10.88
CA THR A 275 -9.59 7.94 12.12
C THR A 275 -9.87 6.43 12.08
N SER A 276 -9.76 5.81 10.91
CA SER A 276 -9.96 4.37 10.71
C SER A 276 -9.06 3.52 11.59
N ALA A 277 -9.45 2.26 11.82
CA ALA A 277 -8.62 1.28 12.55
C ALA A 277 -7.26 1.01 11.87
N ALA A 278 -7.15 1.27 10.55
CA ALA A 278 -5.91 1.13 9.80
C ALA A 278 -4.92 2.28 10.08
N ARG A 279 -5.38 3.47 10.50
CA ARG A 279 -4.56 4.68 10.74
C ARG A 279 -3.46 4.88 9.68
N PRO A 280 -3.81 4.99 8.38
CA PRO A 280 -2.82 5.23 7.33
C PRO A 280 -2.25 6.65 7.42
N ILE A 281 -1.20 6.89 6.66
CA ILE A 281 -0.76 8.24 6.28
C ILE A 281 -1.73 8.74 5.20
N VAL A 282 -2.45 9.81 5.48
CA VAL A 282 -3.35 10.48 4.55
C VAL A 282 -2.59 11.65 3.91
N LEU A 283 -2.47 11.66 2.59
CA LEU A 283 -1.94 12.79 1.82
C LEU A 283 -3.06 13.81 1.57
N ALA A 284 -2.89 15.01 2.08
CA ALA A 284 -3.85 16.10 1.93
C ALA A 284 -3.17 17.45 1.72
N ARG A 285 -3.91 18.41 1.15
CA ARG A 285 -3.40 19.76 0.87
C ARG A 285 -3.06 20.48 2.16
N SER A 286 -1.86 21.07 2.24
CA SER A 286 -1.44 21.83 3.41
C SER A 286 -2.02 23.24 3.47
N HIS A 287 -2.30 23.72 4.69
CA HIS A 287 -2.59 25.13 4.99
C HIS A 287 -1.33 25.98 5.11
N ARG A 288 -0.20 25.38 5.52
CA ARG A 288 1.07 26.09 5.73
C ARG A 288 2.28 25.21 5.40
N SER A 289 3.39 25.83 5.02
CA SER A 289 4.63 25.10 4.78
C SER A 289 5.34 24.79 6.10
N LEU A 290 5.87 23.56 6.21
CA LEU A 290 6.82 23.17 7.26
C LEU A 290 8.21 23.04 6.63
N PRO A 291 9.18 23.90 7.00
CA PRO A 291 10.49 23.93 6.36
C PRO A 291 11.17 22.55 6.35
N GLY A 292 11.56 22.10 5.17
CA GLY A 292 12.22 20.81 4.99
C GLY A 292 11.31 19.59 5.14
N VAL A 293 10.02 19.69 5.50
CA VAL A 293 9.18 18.48 5.61
C VAL A 293 8.81 17.94 4.23
N ALA A 294 8.33 18.80 3.34
CA ALA A 294 7.94 18.46 1.98
C ALA A 294 8.38 19.55 1.00
N PRO A 295 9.69 19.66 0.68
CA PRO A 295 10.21 20.65 -0.27
C PRO A 295 9.48 20.56 -1.62
N ASP A 296 9.11 21.72 -2.16
CA ASP A 296 8.42 21.88 -3.46
C ASP A 296 7.09 21.12 -3.59
N ASN A 297 6.54 20.67 -2.46
CA ASN A 297 5.28 19.94 -2.39
C ASN A 297 4.34 20.68 -1.43
N THR A 298 3.10 20.83 -1.86
CA THR A 298 2.06 21.55 -1.12
C THR A 298 1.10 20.63 -0.38
N ASP A 299 1.28 19.32 -0.51
CA ASP A 299 0.57 18.29 0.23
C ASP A 299 1.47 17.75 1.37
N LEU A 300 0.86 17.41 2.49
CA LEU A 300 1.52 16.75 3.62
C LEU A 300 0.92 15.36 3.83
N GLY A 301 1.76 14.39 4.21
CA GLY A 301 1.31 13.08 4.66
C GLY A 301 1.16 13.07 6.16
N VAL A 302 -0.07 12.96 6.64
CA VAL A 302 -0.41 13.01 8.08
C VAL A 302 -1.01 11.68 8.52
N MET A 303 -0.56 11.15 9.65
CA MET A 303 -1.16 10.01 10.35
C MET A 303 -1.44 10.35 11.81
N LEU A 304 -2.35 9.59 12.42
CA LEU A 304 -2.66 9.68 13.84
C LEU A 304 -1.90 8.62 14.66
N PRO A 305 -1.82 8.78 15.99
CA PRO A 305 -1.18 7.81 16.86
C PRO A 305 -1.95 6.48 16.75
N TYR A 306 -1.24 5.38 16.51
CA TYR A 306 -1.87 4.08 16.28
C TYR A 306 -1.45 2.99 17.28
N THR A 307 -0.43 3.22 18.11
CA THR A 307 -0.04 2.30 19.19
C THR A 307 -0.14 3.01 20.53
N PRO A 308 -0.28 2.28 21.65
CA PRO A 308 -0.27 2.89 22.97
C PRO A 308 0.99 3.72 23.24
N LEU A 309 2.15 3.27 22.74
CA LEU A 309 3.40 4.02 22.81
C LEU A 309 3.26 5.45 22.23
N HIS A 310 2.66 5.57 21.04
CA HIS A 310 2.49 6.88 20.41
C HIS A 310 1.62 7.81 21.27
N HIS A 311 0.51 7.29 21.81
CA HIS A 311 -0.33 8.08 22.71
C HIS A 311 0.40 8.48 23.99
N LEU A 312 1.24 7.60 24.54
CA LEU A 312 2.06 7.90 25.72
C LEU A 312 3.11 8.97 25.44
N LEU A 313 3.76 8.96 24.26
CA LEU A 313 4.70 10.02 23.87
C LEU A 313 4.04 11.40 23.93
N PHE A 314 2.84 11.54 23.35
CA PHE A 314 2.09 12.80 23.41
C PHE A 314 1.60 13.12 24.83
N HIS A 315 1.19 12.13 25.62
CA HIS A 315 0.82 12.30 27.04
C HIS A 315 1.98 12.88 27.86
N PHE A 316 3.20 12.39 27.67
CA PHE A 316 4.42 12.93 28.30
C PHE A 316 4.96 14.21 27.63
N GLY A 317 4.20 14.77 26.69
CA GLY A 317 4.41 16.08 26.09
C GLY A 317 5.37 16.11 24.90
N ALA A 318 5.50 15.04 24.12
CA ALA A 318 6.19 15.13 22.83
C ALA A 318 5.58 16.28 21.98
N PRO A 319 6.37 16.93 21.09
CA PRO A 319 5.85 17.93 20.17
C PRO A 319 4.57 17.45 19.46
N PRO A 320 3.56 18.32 19.24
CA PRO A 320 2.27 17.90 18.69
C PRO A 320 2.33 17.40 17.25
N VAL A 321 3.41 17.73 16.52
CA VAL A 321 3.68 17.29 15.16
C VAL A 321 5.08 16.67 15.12
N LEU A 322 5.14 15.37 14.87
CA LEU A 322 6.39 14.62 14.76
C LEU A 322 6.62 14.20 13.32
N VAL A 323 7.84 14.34 12.81
CA VAL A 323 8.26 13.55 11.67
C VAL A 323 8.28 12.08 12.11
N MET A 324 7.70 11.19 11.31
CA MET A 324 7.72 9.74 11.53
C MET A 324 8.02 9.04 10.21
N THR A 325 9.30 8.94 9.86
CA THR A 325 9.74 8.26 8.63
C THR A 325 10.30 6.88 8.97
N SER A 326 10.14 5.90 8.08
CA SER A 326 10.78 4.58 8.20
C SER A 326 12.28 4.71 8.53
N ALA A 327 12.79 3.91 9.46
CA ALA A 327 14.21 3.85 9.78
C ALA A 327 14.91 2.90 8.81
N ASN A 328 15.54 3.49 7.81
CA ASN A 328 16.24 2.82 6.72
C ASN A 328 17.13 3.84 6.00
N ARG A 329 18.19 3.39 5.31
CA ARG A 329 18.86 4.26 4.34
C ARG A 329 17.98 4.36 3.09
N SER A 330 18.04 5.48 2.38
CA SER A 330 17.07 5.79 1.31
C SER A 330 16.99 4.68 0.25
N GLY A 331 15.83 4.01 0.16
CA GLY A 331 15.56 2.92 -0.82
C GLY A 331 15.42 1.54 -0.18
N GLU A 332 16.00 1.31 0.99
CA GLU A 332 15.91 0.05 1.72
C GLU A 332 14.54 -0.13 2.40
N PRO A 333 14.10 -1.37 2.70
CA PRO A 333 12.94 -1.61 3.54
C PRO A 333 13.16 -1.12 4.98
N ILE A 334 12.07 -0.94 5.73
CA ILE A 334 12.14 -0.59 7.15
C ILE A 334 12.92 -1.64 7.95
N ILE A 335 13.85 -1.16 8.79
CA ILE A 335 14.57 -2.00 9.77
C ILE A 335 13.59 -2.38 10.87
N TYR A 336 13.60 -3.64 11.30
CA TYR A 336 12.69 -4.15 12.34
C TYR A 336 13.37 -4.99 13.42
N LYS A 337 14.58 -5.50 13.16
CA LYS A 337 15.40 -6.22 14.15
C LYS A 337 16.21 -5.22 14.97
N ASP A 338 16.37 -5.51 16.25
CA ASP A 338 16.97 -4.56 17.20
C ASP A 338 18.47 -4.38 16.98
N GLU A 339 19.20 -5.47 16.70
CA GLU A 339 20.63 -5.44 16.39
C GLU A 339 20.91 -4.61 15.13
N ASP A 340 20.19 -4.91 14.04
CA ASP A 340 20.26 -4.16 12.78
C ASP A 340 19.93 -2.66 12.97
N ALA A 341 19.01 -2.32 13.88
CA ALA A 341 18.62 -0.93 14.15
C ALA A 341 19.68 -0.17 14.96
N VAL A 342 20.38 -0.84 15.88
CA VAL A 342 21.46 -0.23 16.65
C VAL A 342 22.67 0.04 15.76
N GLU A 343 23.09 -0.95 14.97
CA GLU A 343 24.23 -0.82 14.05
C GLU A 343 23.91 0.07 12.85
N GLY A 344 22.79 -0.19 12.17
CA GLY A 344 22.44 0.48 10.91
C GLY A 344 22.06 1.96 11.05
N LEU A 345 21.65 2.39 12.25
CA LEU A 345 21.25 3.78 12.55
C LEU A 345 22.31 4.56 13.34
N GLU A 346 23.48 3.97 13.60
CA GLU A 346 24.58 4.66 14.23
C GLU A 346 24.98 5.92 13.43
N GLY A 347 25.17 7.04 14.13
CA GLY A 347 25.43 8.35 13.52
C GLY A 347 24.21 9.02 12.87
N LEU A 348 23.07 8.32 12.71
CA LEU A 348 21.84 8.88 12.18
C LEU A 348 20.94 9.43 13.28
N VAL A 349 20.82 8.70 14.40
CA VAL A 349 19.99 9.08 15.54
C VAL A 349 20.80 9.46 16.76
N ASP A 350 20.21 10.25 17.65
CA ASP A 350 20.81 10.63 18.92
C ASP A 350 20.45 9.63 20.04
N ALA A 351 19.37 8.86 19.87
CA ALA A 351 18.85 7.91 20.85
C ALA A 351 17.99 6.81 20.20
N TRP A 352 17.83 5.68 20.92
CA TRP A 352 16.95 4.57 20.54
C TRP A 352 15.96 4.28 21.65
N LEU A 353 14.67 4.21 21.32
CA LEU A 353 13.61 3.68 22.16
C LEU A 353 13.24 2.29 21.64
N ILE A 354 13.65 1.27 22.37
CA ILE A 354 13.61 -0.14 21.94
C ILE A 354 12.56 -0.87 22.78
N GLY A 355 11.65 -1.55 22.11
CA GLY A 355 10.65 -2.41 22.76
C GLY A 355 11.07 -3.87 22.71
N GLU A 356 10.90 -4.62 23.80
CA GLU A 356 11.38 -6.01 23.88
C GLU A 356 10.66 -6.97 22.93
N ARG A 357 9.38 -6.72 22.61
CA ARG A 357 8.63 -7.63 21.75
C ARG A 357 9.23 -7.68 20.35
N PRO A 358 9.65 -8.86 19.84
CA PRO A 358 10.09 -9.00 18.47
C PRO A 358 8.97 -8.68 17.48
N ILE A 359 9.36 -8.14 16.34
CA ILE A 359 8.50 -7.96 15.18
C ILE A 359 8.77 -9.17 14.28
N ALA A 360 7.74 -10.00 14.04
CA ALA A 360 7.88 -11.20 13.22
C ALA A 360 8.10 -10.85 11.74
N ARG A 361 7.43 -9.78 11.27
CA ARG A 361 7.46 -9.33 9.88
C ARG A 361 7.46 -7.82 9.81
N ARG A 362 8.28 -7.30 8.90
CA ARG A 362 8.32 -5.87 8.61
C ARG A 362 7.06 -5.44 7.86
N VAL A 363 6.48 -4.32 8.26
CA VAL A 363 5.32 -3.73 7.59
C VAL A 363 5.43 -2.22 7.66
N ASP A 364 5.58 -1.58 6.50
CA ASP A 364 5.56 -0.13 6.36
C ASP A 364 4.19 0.48 6.71
N ASP A 365 4.15 1.79 6.96
CA ASP A 365 2.89 2.52 7.04
C ASP A 365 2.23 2.63 5.66
N SER A 366 0.92 2.35 5.60
CA SER A 366 0.12 2.56 4.40
C SER A 366 -0.02 4.05 4.09
N VAL A 367 -0.10 4.39 2.80
CA VAL A 367 -0.32 5.76 2.33
C VAL A 367 -1.57 5.78 1.48
N VAL A 368 -2.49 6.70 1.76
CA VAL A 368 -3.76 6.86 1.08
C VAL A 368 -4.01 8.33 0.74
N ARG A 369 -4.92 8.57 -0.21
CA ARG A 369 -5.39 9.90 -0.59
C ARG A 369 -6.88 9.80 -0.95
N VAL A 370 -7.61 10.89 -0.76
CA VAL A 370 -8.94 11.06 -1.37
C VAL A 370 -8.77 11.78 -2.71
N SER A 371 -9.21 11.15 -3.78
CA SER A 371 -9.21 11.69 -5.14
C SER A 371 -10.63 12.11 -5.56
N GLU A 372 -10.74 12.74 -6.74
CA GLU A 372 -12.03 13.10 -7.37
C GLU A 372 -12.89 11.87 -7.74
N PHE A 373 -12.32 10.67 -7.69
CA PHE A 373 -13.00 9.40 -7.91
C PHE A 373 -13.16 8.57 -6.64
N GLY A 374 -12.87 9.13 -5.46
CA GLY A 374 -12.95 8.44 -4.17
C GLY A 374 -11.59 8.14 -3.56
N SER A 375 -11.57 7.32 -2.50
CA SER A 375 -10.34 6.97 -1.79
C SER A 375 -9.44 6.04 -2.60
N THR A 376 -8.16 6.35 -2.69
CA THR A 376 -7.15 5.55 -3.37
C THR A 376 -5.99 5.23 -2.43
N VAL A 377 -5.65 3.95 -2.33
CA VAL A 377 -4.42 3.50 -1.67
C VAL A 377 -3.24 3.77 -2.59
N LEU A 378 -2.21 4.50 -2.14
CA LEU A 378 -0.97 4.72 -2.91
C LEU A 378 0.15 3.77 -2.48
N ARG A 379 0.06 3.26 -1.25
CA ARG A 379 0.91 2.22 -0.69
C ARG A 379 0.08 1.34 0.23
N ARG A 380 -0.09 0.08 -0.13
CA ARG A 380 -0.81 -0.93 0.66
C ARG A 380 0.17 -1.64 1.60
N ALA A 381 0.06 -1.40 2.91
CA ALA A 381 0.91 -2.02 3.93
C ALA A 381 0.14 -2.15 5.27
N ARG A 382 0.61 -1.55 6.37
CA ARG A 382 -0.02 -1.66 7.71
C ARG A 382 -1.50 -1.29 7.70
N GLY A 383 -2.33 -2.09 8.36
CA GLY A 383 -3.78 -1.88 8.45
C GLY A 383 -4.58 -2.39 7.25
N TYR A 384 -3.91 -2.77 6.16
CA TYR A 384 -4.56 -3.33 4.96
C TYR A 384 -4.00 -4.71 4.61
N ALA A 385 -2.69 -4.86 4.54
CA ALA A 385 -2.05 -6.14 4.27
C ALA A 385 -2.00 -7.02 5.54
N PRO A 386 -2.10 -8.35 5.42
CA PRO A 386 -2.27 -9.13 4.18
C PRO A 386 -3.74 -9.50 3.94
N LEU A 387 -4.69 -8.58 4.18
CA LEU A 387 -6.10 -8.89 3.91
C LEU A 387 -6.32 -9.14 2.41
N PRO A 388 -7.21 -10.06 2.05
CA PRO A 388 -7.57 -10.32 0.66
C PRO A 388 -8.14 -9.05 0.03
N VAL A 389 -7.84 -8.83 -1.24
CA VAL A 389 -8.43 -7.73 -2.02
C VAL A 389 -9.70 -8.18 -2.71
N THR A 390 -9.72 -9.39 -3.27
CA THR A 390 -10.82 -9.87 -4.11
C THR A 390 -10.88 -11.40 -4.15
N GLN A 391 -11.89 -11.94 -4.82
CA GLN A 391 -11.97 -13.34 -5.19
C GLN A 391 -11.68 -13.48 -6.69
N LEU A 392 -10.86 -14.46 -7.04
CA LEU A 392 -10.50 -14.79 -8.40
C LEU A 392 -10.96 -16.22 -8.71
N PRO A 393 -11.35 -16.51 -9.95
CA PRO A 393 -11.74 -17.85 -10.35
C PRO A 393 -10.53 -18.81 -10.35
N GLY A 394 -10.80 -20.12 -10.26
CA GLY A 394 -9.79 -21.17 -10.39
C GLY A 394 -9.47 -21.91 -9.08
N ALA A 395 -9.17 -23.20 -9.21
CA ALA A 395 -8.90 -24.09 -8.08
C ALA A 395 -7.41 -24.17 -7.69
N ARG A 396 -6.49 -23.95 -8.64
CA ARG A 396 -5.04 -24.01 -8.40
C ARG A 396 -4.53 -22.74 -7.73
N PRO A 397 -3.60 -22.83 -6.76
CA PRO A 397 -2.95 -21.66 -6.21
C PRO A 397 -2.16 -20.87 -7.26
N ILE A 398 -2.16 -19.54 -7.14
CA ILE A 398 -1.40 -18.65 -8.01
C ILE A 398 -0.48 -17.80 -7.13
N LEU A 399 0.80 -17.72 -7.48
CA LEU A 399 1.77 -16.81 -6.88
C LEU A 399 2.19 -15.78 -7.92
N ALA A 400 1.70 -14.55 -7.81
CA ALA A 400 2.11 -13.45 -8.65
C ALA A 400 3.18 -12.61 -7.95
N VAL A 401 4.37 -12.52 -8.55
CA VAL A 401 5.55 -11.94 -7.90
C VAL A 401 5.72 -10.43 -8.13
N GLY A 402 4.84 -9.80 -8.92
CA GLY A 402 4.84 -8.36 -9.14
C GLY A 402 5.90 -7.87 -10.13
N SER A 403 6.22 -6.57 -10.04
CA SER A 403 7.35 -5.90 -10.72
C SER A 403 8.46 -5.55 -9.72
N ASP A 404 9.56 -4.93 -10.14
CA ASP A 404 10.67 -4.61 -9.23
C ASP A 404 10.46 -3.34 -8.39
N LEU A 405 9.76 -2.34 -8.92
CA LEU A 405 9.51 -1.08 -8.22
C LEU A 405 8.25 -1.18 -7.37
N LYS A 406 8.30 -0.61 -6.16
CA LYS A 406 7.18 -0.62 -5.19
C LYS A 406 6.51 -1.99 -5.01
N ASN A 407 7.28 -3.06 -5.14
CA ASN A 407 6.83 -4.43 -5.28
C ASN A 407 5.81 -4.83 -4.19
N THR A 408 4.84 -5.63 -4.62
CA THR A 408 3.98 -6.47 -3.79
C THR A 408 3.91 -7.86 -4.42
N VAL A 409 3.56 -8.84 -3.61
CA VAL A 409 3.29 -10.22 -4.04
C VAL A 409 1.81 -10.51 -3.81
N THR A 410 1.17 -11.23 -4.73
CA THR A 410 -0.19 -11.73 -4.55
C THR A 410 -0.18 -13.25 -4.53
N LEU A 411 -0.69 -13.84 -3.44
CA LEU A 411 -0.95 -15.27 -3.35
C LEU A 411 -2.46 -15.50 -3.46
N VAL A 412 -2.87 -16.38 -4.38
CA VAL A 412 -4.26 -16.79 -4.54
C VAL A 412 -4.43 -18.19 -3.97
N VAL A 413 -5.32 -18.35 -2.99
CA VAL A 413 -5.62 -19.66 -2.38
C VAL A 413 -7.13 -19.83 -2.31
N LYS A 414 -7.68 -20.88 -2.94
CA LYS A 414 -9.13 -21.10 -3.09
C LYS A 414 -9.85 -19.82 -3.55
N GLY A 415 -9.32 -19.18 -4.59
CA GLY A 415 -9.80 -17.92 -5.16
C GLY A 415 -9.45 -16.65 -4.39
N GLN A 416 -9.00 -16.72 -3.14
CA GLN A 416 -8.74 -15.53 -2.33
C GLN A 416 -7.43 -14.85 -2.74
N ALA A 417 -7.49 -13.65 -3.33
CA ALA A 417 -6.30 -12.89 -3.73
C ALA A 417 -5.74 -12.08 -2.55
N ILE A 418 -4.70 -12.63 -1.91
CA ILE A 418 -4.00 -12.08 -0.75
C ILE A 418 -2.82 -11.25 -1.24
N VAL A 419 -2.95 -9.93 -1.18
CA VAL A 419 -1.87 -9.00 -1.55
C VAL A 419 -1.00 -8.70 -0.32
N SER A 420 0.31 -8.88 -0.47
CA SER A 420 1.30 -8.63 0.59
C SER A 420 1.36 -7.16 0.98
N GLN A 421 2.10 -6.88 2.06
CA GLN A 421 2.57 -5.53 2.33
C GLN A 421 3.52 -5.06 1.22
N HIS A 422 3.61 -3.75 1.04
CA HIS A 422 4.67 -3.11 0.25
C HIS A 422 6.05 -3.63 0.67
N VAL A 423 6.79 -4.16 -0.29
CA VAL A 423 8.14 -4.72 -0.07
C VAL A 423 9.22 -3.68 -0.40
N GLY A 424 9.04 -2.92 -1.47
CA GLY A 424 9.95 -1.83 -1.86
C GLY A 424 10.52 -2.00 -3.26
N ASP A 425 11.75 -1.51 -3.45
CA ASP A 425 12.48 -1.58 -4.73
C ASP A 425 13.44 -2.76 -4.72
N LEU A 426 13.12 -3.80 -5.49
CA LEU A 426 13.87 -5.06 -5.51
C LEU A 426 15.30 -4.92 -6.06
N THR A 427 15.68 -3.78 -6.63
CA THR A 427 17.08 -3.54 -7.00
C THR A 427 18.01 -3.49 -5.78
N GLN A 428 17.46 -3.15 -4.61
CA GLN A 428 18.16 -3.14 -3.32
C GLN A 428 18.19 -4.55 -2.71
N TYR A 429 19.33 -4.95 -2.17
CA TYR A 429 19.53 -6.30 -1.64
C TYR A 429 18.62 -6.62 -0.45
N GLU A 430 18.42 -5.65 0.44
CA GLU A 430 17.58 -5.77 1.62
C GLU A 430 16.09 -5.93 1.23
N ALA A 431 15.67 -5.25 0.17
CA ALA A 431 14.32 -5.39 -0.39
C ALA A 431 14.12 -6.73 -1.08
N TYR A 432 15.11 -7.21 -1.83
CA TYR A 432 15.09 -8.54 -2.43
C TYR A 432 15.00 -9.65 -1.36
N THR A 433 15.78 -9.53 -0.27
CA THR A 433 15.70 -10.47 0.86
C THR A 433 14.32 -10.43 1.54
N ALA A 434 13.75 -9.23 1.70
CA ALA A 434 12.40 -9.07 2.25
C ALA A 434 11.31 -9.65 1.33
N PHE A 435 11.49 -9.55 0.02
CA PHE A 435 10.63 -10.14 -0.99
C PHE A 435 10.63 -11.68 -0.90
N GLU A 436 11.81 -12.30 -0.87
CA GLU A 436 11.93 -13.77 -0.72
C GLU A 436 11.27 -14.24 0.58
N GLN A 437 11.57 -13.57 1.70
CA GLN A 437 10.95 -13.89 2.98
C GLN A 437 9.42 -13.77 2.95
N THR A 438 8.90 -12.74 2.28
CA THR A 438 7.45 -12.53 2.16
C THR A 438 6.77 -13.65 1.38
N ILE A 439 7.39 -14.13 0.30
CA ILE A 439 6.89 -15.27 -0.47
C ILE A 439 6.87 -16.53 0.38
N TYR A 440 8.00 -16.86 1.02
CA TYR A 440 8.10 -18.07 1.85
C TYR A 440 7.14 -18.03 3.04
N ASP A 441 6.98 -16.87 3.68
CA ASP A 441 6.03 -16.68 4.77
C ASP A 441 4.59 -16.93 4.32
N LEU A 442 4.16 -16.34 3.20
CA LEU A 442 2.81 -16.51 2.69
C LEU A 442 2.54 -17.97 2.30
N LEU A 443 3.45 -18.61 1.54
CA LEU A 443 3.32 -20.03 1.17
C LEU A 443 3.24 -20.93 2.40
N SER A 444 4.10 -20.70 3.40
CA SER A 444 4.15 -21.47 4.65
C SER A 444 2.89 -21.27 5.51
N MET A 445 2.39 -20.04 5.61
CA MET A 445 1.21 -19.71 6.42
C MET A 445 -0.07 -20.34 5.86
N TYR A 446 -0.20 -20.41 4.53
CA TYR A 446 -1.36 -21.02 3.86
C TYR A 446 -1.13 -22.49 3.45
N ASP A 447 0.01 -23.08 3.83
CA ASP A 447 0.38 -24.46 3.53
C ASP A 447 0.26 -24.80 2.02
N VAL A 448 0.74 -23.86 1.18
CA VAL A 448 0.70 -23.96 -0.28
C VAL A 448 2.02 -24.52 -0.78
N PRO A 449 2.05 -25.76 -1.32
CA PRO A 449 3.25 -26.30 -1.94
C PRO A 449 3.50 -25.61 -3.28
N LEU A 450 4.75 -25.22 -3.51
CA LEU A 450 5.14 -24.53 -4.74
C LEU A 450 4.88 -25.37 -6.00
N ALA A 451 4.96 -26.70 -5.90
CA ALA A 451 4.73 -27.62 -7.01
C ALA A 451 3.30 -27.56 -7.58
N ASP A 452 2.31 -27.20 -6.77
CA ASP A 452 0.91 -27.07 -7.21
C ASP A 452 0.59 -25.65 -7.72
N THR A 453 1.56 -24.73 -7.66
CA THR A 453 1.34 -23.28 -7.81
C THR A 453 1.71 -22.80 -9.22
N ILE A 454 0.85 -21.97 -9.81
CA ILE A 454 1.18 -21.22 -11.04
C ILE A 454 1.87 -19.94 -10.63
N VAL A 455 3.09 -19.70 -11.11
CA VAL A 455 3.89 -18.52 -10.78
C VAL A 455 3.79 -17.49 -11.90
N ALA A 456 3.10 -16.38 -11.63
CA ALA A 456 2.98 -15.27 -12.56
C ALA A 456 4.10 -14.24 -12.31
N HIS A 457 4.75 -13.76 -13.37
CA HIS A 457 5.81 -12.76 -13.27
C HIS A 457 5.73 -11.74 -14.41
N ASP A 458 6.37 -10.59 -14.25
CA ASP A 458 6.48 -9.58 -15.31
C ASP A 458 7.28 -10.14 -16.51
N LEU A 459 6.93 -9.75 -17.73
CA LEU A 459 7.67 -10.12 -18.94
C LEU A 459 9.10 -9.57 -18.98
N HIS A 460 9.41 -8.53 -18.19
CA HIS A 460 10.73 -7.92 -18.18
C HIS A 460 11.83 -8.97 -17.88
N PRO A 461 12.79 -9.20 -18.79
CA PRO A 461 13.79 -10.25 -18.63
C PRO A 461 14.74 -9.95 -17.45
N ASP A 462 15.09 -8.70 -17.19
CA ASP A 462 16.06 -8.36 -16.14
C ASP A 462 15.44 -8.02 -14.76
N HIS A 463 14.11 -8.07 -14.61
CA HIS A 463 13.51 -7.85 -13.29
C HIS A 463 13.96 -8.94 -12.32
N ARG A 464 14.35 -8.55 -11.10
CA ARG A 464 14.71 -9.47 -10.02
C ARG A 464 13.54 -10.37 -9.64
N SER A 465 12.33 -9.84 -9.62
CA SER A 465 11.09 -10.61 -9.43
C SER A 465 10.93 -11.71 -10.49
N ALA A 466 11.16 -11.38 -11.77
CA ALA A 466 11.10 -12.35 -12.86
C ALA A 466 12.27 -13.37 -12.83
N GLN A 467 13.48 -12.94 -12.44
CA GLN A 467 14.62 -13.84 -12.23
C GLN A 467 14.35 -14.83 -11.10
N PHE A 468 13.77 -14.37 -9.99
CA PHE A 468 13.32 -15.23 -8.89
C PHE A 468 12.33 -16.28 -9.40
N ALA A 469 11.27 -15.87 -10.11
CA ALA A 469 10.29 -16.79 -10.66
C ALA A 469 10.90 -17.83 -11.61
N ARG A 470 11.86 -17.43 -12.46
CA ARG A 470 12.59 -18.36 -13.35
C ARG A 470 13.57 -19.28 -12.61
N GLY A 471 14.05 -18.87 -11.43
CA GLY A 471 14.88 -19.70 -10.56
C GLY A 471 14.11 -20.79 -9.80
N LEU A 472 12.78 -20.69 -9.75
CA LEU A 472 11.94 -21.71 -9.12
C LEU A 472 11.84 -22.97 -10.00
N GLU A 473 12.03 -24.12 -9.36
CA GLU A 473 11.90 -25.44 -9.97
C GLU A 473 10.52 -26.05 -9.69
N ASN A 474 10.09 -26.97 -10.56
CA ASN A 474 8.86 -27.76 -10.40
C ASN A 474 7.56 -26.94 -10.29
N CYS A 475 7.54 -25.71 -10.81
CA CYS A 475 6.32 -24.90 -10.92
C CYS A 475 6.06 -24.47 -12.36
N GLU A 476 4.78 -24.28 -12.68
CA GLU A 476 4.36 -23.66 -13.92
C GLU A 476 4.57 -22.15 -13.84
N ARG A 477 5.04 -21.52 -14.92
CA ARG A 477 5.40 -20.10 -14.93
C ARG A 477 4.76 -19.39 -16.10
N VAL A 478 4.21 -18.22 -15.84
CA VAL A 478 3.50 -17.41 -16.85
C VAL A 478 4.04 -15.98 -16.82
N GLY A 479 4.55 -15.54 -17.97
CA GLY A 479 4.96 -14.16 -18.18
C GLY A 479 3.76 -13.28 -18.51
N ILE A 480 3.60 -12.18 -17.78
CA ILE A 480 2.48 -11.25 -17.92
C ILE A 480 3.00 -9.86 -18.28
N GLN A 481 2.38 -9.24 -19.27
CA GLN A 481 2.74 -7.91 -19.69
C GLN A 481 2.32 -6.86 -18.65
N HIS A 482 3.25 -5.96 -18.33
CA HIS A 482 3.15 -4.98 -17.25
C HIS A 482 1.89 -4.10 -17.30
N HIS A 483 1.59 -3.50 -18.45
CA HIS A 483 0.50 -2.54 -18.59
C HIS A 483 -0.88 -3.20 -18.63
N ARG A 484 -0.97 -4.42 -19.17
CA ARG A 484 -2.16 -5.28 -19.03
C ARG A 484 -2.42 -5.60 -17.57
N ALA A 485 -1.37 -5.89 -16.78
CA ALA A 485 -1.51 -6.12 -15.35
C ALA A 485 -2.01 -4.86 -14.60
N HIS A 486 -1.57 -3.65 -14.97
CA HIS A 486 -2.12 -2.41 -14.41
C HIS A 486 -3.64 -2.31 -14.60
N VAL A 487 -4.14 -2.53 -15.82
CA VAL A 487 -5.59 -2.48 -16.12
C VAL A 487 -6.33 -3.63 -15.43
N ALA A 488 -5.78 -4.86 -15.49
CA ALA A 488 -6.38 -6.04 -14.88
C ALA A 488 -6.50 -5.93 -13.37
N SER A 489 -5.58 -5.21 -12.69
CA SER A 489 -5.65 -5.02 -11.24
C SER A 489 -6.92 -4.27 -10.80
N VAL A 490 -7.35 -3.26 -11.57
CA VAL A 490 -8.57 -2.48 -11.31
C VAL A 490 -9.82 -3.33 -11.58
N LEU A 491 -9.82 -4.11 -12.65
CA LEU A 491 -10.93 -5.02 -12.97
C LEU A 491 -11.05 -6.14 -11.92
N ALA A 492 -9.92 -6.64 -11.42
CA ALA A 492 -9.88 -7.67 -10.39
C ALA A 492 -10.45 -7.21 -9.05
N GLU A 493 -10.04 -6.03 -8.54
CA GLU A 493 -10.58 -5.53 -7.27
C GLU A 493 -12.09 -5.23 -7.33
N ARG A 494 -12.62 -4.98 -8.53
CA ARG A 494 -14.05 -4.76 -8.80
C ARG A 494 -14.82 -6.05 -9.11
N ASN A 495 -14.17 -7.21 -9.11
CA ASN A 495 -14.76 -8.49 -9.55
C ASN A 495 -15.40 -8.42 -10.95
N ALA A 496 -14.79 -7.66 -11.87
CA ALA A 496 -15.32 -7.35 -13.19
C ALA A 496 -14.44 -7.93 -14.31
N LEU A 497 -14.01 -9.19 -14.18
CA LEU A 497 -13.03 -9.82 -15.09
C LEU A 497 -13.54 -9.91 -16.54
N ASP A 498 -14.86 -10.08 -16.73
CA ASP A 498 -15.50 -10.18 -18.05
C ASP A 498 -15.90 -8.82 -18.64
N LYS A 499 -15.87 -7.74 -17.86
CA LYS A 499 -16.30 -6.42 -18.33
C LYS A 499 -15.32 -5.92 -19.39
N ARG A 500 -15.83 -5.69 -20.60
CA ARG A 500 -15.08 -5.00 -21.65
C ARG A 500 -14.90 -3.53 -21.29
N VAL A 501 -13.67 -3.05 -21.38
CA VAL A 501 -13.26 -1.69 -21.03
C VAL A 501 -12.26 -1.12 -22.03
N ILE A 502 -12.09 0.19 -21.98
CA ILE A 502 -10.94 0.89 -22.55
C ILE A 502 -9.95 1.10 -21.40
N GLY A 503 -8.85 0.35 -21.41
CA GLY A 503 -7.80 0.46 -20.39
C GLY A 503 -6.75 1.49 -20.80
N VAL A 504 -6.59 2.55 -20.01
CA VAL A 504 -5.51 3.54 -20.19
C VAL A 504 -4.44 3.26 -19.14
N ALA A 505 -3.27 2.82 -19.59
CA ALA A 505 -2.14 2.44 -18.73
C ALA A 505 -0.98 3.43 -18.93
N PHE A 506 -0.97 4.51 -18.13
CA PHE A 506 0.04 5.56 -18.21
C PHE A 506 1.00 5.47 -17.04
N ASP A 507 2.27 5.23 -17.34
CA ASP A 507 3.29 4.92 -16.35
C ASP A 507 4.68 5.45 -16.72
N GLY A 508 5.66 5.25 -15.85
CA GLY A 508 7.06 5.58 -16.06
C GLY A 508 7.76 4.62 -17.01
N THR A 509 7.74 3.32 -16.72
CA THR A 509 8.45 2.30 -17.50
C THR A 509 7.81 0.94 -17.29
N GLY A 510 7.48 0.24 -18.37
CA GLY A 510 7.21 -1.19 -18.33
C GLY A 510 7.66 -1.86 -19.62
N PHE A 511 7.97 -3.15 -19.55
CA PHE A 511 8.45 -3.89 -20.71
C PHE A 511 7.32 -4.13 -21.72
N GLY A 512 7.54 -3.67 -22.97
CA GLY A 512 6.61 -3.86 -24.07
C GLY A 512 6.75 -5.21 -24.75
N ASP A 513 5.68 -5.68 -25.40
CA ASP A 513 5.70 -6.94 -26.18
C ASP A 513 6.68 -6.86 -27.37
N ASP A 514 7.00 -5.65 -27.82
CA ASP A 514 7.95 -5.33 -28.89
C ASP A 514 9.38 -5.08 -28.38
N GLY A 515 9.62 -5.26 -27.07
CA GLY A 515 10.90 -4.96 -26.41
C GLY A 515 11.18 -3.47 -26.19
N ALA A 516 10.22 -2.59 -26.49
CA ALA A 516 10.32 -1.16 -26.19
C ALA A 516 9.93 -0.85 -24.75
N ILE A 517 10.21 0.38 -24.31
CA ILE A 517 9.82 0.87 -22.98
C ILE A 517 8.43 1.49 -23.08
N TRP A 518 7.40 0.75 -22.67
CA TRP A 518 6.02 1.23 -22.66
C TRP A 518 5.73 2.11 -21.43
N GLY A 519 4.64 2.88 -21.51
CA GLY A 519 4.17 3.75 -20.42
C GLY A 519 3.07 4.73 -20.84
N GLY A 520 2.42 4.50 -21.97
CA GLY A 520 1.43 5.41 -22.54
C GLY A 520 0.41 4.66 -23.37
N GLU A 521 -0.08 3.52 -22.88
CA GLU A 521 -0.80 2.54 -23.69
C GLU A 521 -2.32 2.65 -23.53
N LEU A 522 -3.04 2.36 -24.60
CA LEU A 522 -4.49 2.20 -24.63
C LEU A 522 -4.84 0.77 -25.05
N PHE A 523 -5.65 0.10 -24.24
CA PHE A 523 -6.12 -1.26 -24.44
C PHE A 523 -7.63 -1.30 -24.62
N VAL A 524 -8.12 -2.30 -25.34
CA VAL A 524 -9.54 -2.62 -25.46
C VAL A 524 -9.75 -4.10 -25.20
N GLY A 525 -10.74 -4.45 -24.38
CA GLY A 525 -11.10 -5.83 -24.06
C GLY A 525 -11.44 -6.03 -22.60
N SER A 526 -11.35 -7.27 -22.11
CA SER A 526 -11.57 -7.63 -20.70
C SER A 526 -10.41 -8.50 -20.20
N VAL A 527 -10.39 -8.85 -18.91
CA VAL A 527 -9.39 -9.81 -18.40
C VAL A 527 -9.64 -11.20 -18.99
N ALA A 528 -10.91 -11.60 -19.13
CA ALA A 528 -11.29 -12.90 -19.66
C ALA A 528 -11.06 -13.06 -21.17
N GLU A 529 -11.37 -12.04 -21.97
CA GLU A 529 -11.18 -12.07 -23.44
C GLU A 529 -9.76 -11.68 -23.87
N GLY A 530 -9.01 -11.05 -22.97
CA GLY A 530 -7.71 -10.45 -23.23
C GLY A 530 -7.80 -8.94 -23.49
N LEU A 531 -6.71 -8.25 -23.16
CA LEU A 531 -6.56 -6.81 -23.32
C LEU A 531 -5.66 -6.52 -24.53
N GLU A 532 -6.27 -6.12 -25.65
CA GLU A 532 -5.56 -5.84 -26.90
C GLU A 532 -5.10 -4.39 -26.95
N ARG A 533 -3.82 -4.16 -27.29
CA ARG A 533 -3.27 -2.80 -27.46
C ARG A 533 -3.88 -2.17 -28.72
N ARG A 534 -4.65 -1.10 -28.56
CA ARG A 534 -5.30 -0.36 -29.65
C ARG A 534 -4.70 1.02 -29.89
N GLY A 535 -3.97 1.56 -28.91
CA GLY A 535 -3.32 2.84 -29.05
C GLY A 535 -2.11 2.99 -28.14
N HIS A 536 -1.28 3.99 -28.43
CA HIS A 536 -0.17 4.35 -27.56
C HIS A 536 0.26 5.81 -27.75
N LEU A 537 1.08 6.33 -26.84
CA LEU A 537 1.86 7.54 -27.09
C LEU A 537 2.78 7.30 -28.29
N ARG A 538 2.90 8.28 -29.19
CA ARG A 538 3.91 8.23 -30.26
C ARG A 538 5.30 7.88 -29.70
N TYR A 539 6.04 7.02 -30.40
CA TYR A 539 7.38 6.63 -29.96
C TYR A 539 8.33 7.84 -29.92
N ALA A 540 8.93 8.04 -28.75
CA ALA A 540 10.13 8.84 -28.54
C ALA A 540 11.34 7.90 -28.35
N VAL A 541 12.50 8.47 -28.03
CA VAL A 541 13.70 7.69 -27.64
C VAL A 541 14.21 8.12 -26.27
N LEU A 542 14.77 7.19 -25.49
CA LEU A 542 15.47 7.47 -24.24
C LEU A 542 16.98 7.29 -24.42
N PRO A 543 17.76 8.38 -24.53
CA PRO A 543 19.21 8.30 -24.64
C PRO A 543 19.83 7.88 -23.31
N GLY A 544 20.37 6.66 -23.27
CA GLY A 544 21.03 6.08 -22.11
C GLY A 544 20.14 5.28 -21.16
N GLY A 545 18.90 4.95 -21.55
CA GLY A 545 17.99 4.09 -20.78
C GLY A 545 17.72 4.66 -19.37
N ASP A 546 18.08 3.91 -18.32
CA ASP A 546 17.94 4.30 -16.90
C ASP A 546 18.51 5.68 -16.57
N ALA A 547 19.56 6.11 -17.29
CA ALA A 547 20.11 7.45 -17.09
C ALA A 547 19.08 8.54 -17.42
N ALA A 548 18.29 8.35 -18.48
CA ALA A 548 17.22 9.28 -18.86
C ALA A 548 16.02 9.22 -17.91
N ALA A 549 15.75 8.07 -17.30
CA ALA A 549 14.74 7.96 -16.24
C ALA A 549 15.12 8.71 -14.96
N ARG A 550 16.43 8.88 -14.69
CA ARG A 550 16.93 9.63 -13.52
C ARG A 550 17.16 11.12 -13.79
N ILE A 551 17.34 11.51 -15.05
CA ILE A 551 17.72 12.88 -15.42
C ILE A 551 16.76 13.40 -16.47
N PRO A 552 15.75 14.18 -16.05
CA PRO A 552 14.68 14.70 -16.92
C PRO A 552 15.18 15.42 -18.18
N LEU A 553 16.30 16.16 -18.11
CA LEU A 553 16.91 16.80 -19.28
C LEU A 553 17.33 15.81 -20.37
N GLN A 554 17.79 14.61 -20.00
CA GLN A 554 18.14 13.59 -21.00
C GLN A 554 16.89 13.01 -21.65
N ALA A 555 15.80 12.82 -20.89
CA ALA A 555 14.50 12.45 -21.46
C ALA A 555 14.04 13.53 -22.45
N LEU A 556 14.08 14.82 -22.07
CA LEU A 556 13.70 15.93 -22.95
C LEU A 556 14.44 15.90 -24.31
N ALA A 557 15.75 15.65 -24.31
CA ALA A 557 16.52 15.52 -25.56
C ALA A 557 15.99 14.40 -26.46
N GLY A 558 15.55 13.30 -25.87
CA GLY A 558 14.97 12.17 -26.58
C GLY A 558 13.55 12.40 -27.11
N PHE A 559 12.74 13.21 -26.42
CA PHE A 559 11.43 13.63 -26.93
C PHE A 559 11.55 14.60 -28.10
N PHE A 560 12.63 15.38 -28.19
CA PHE A 560 12.91 16.23 -29.35
C PHE A 560 13.49 15.50 -30.58
N VAL A 561 13.47 14.16 -30.62
CA VAL A 561 14.07 13.37 -31.72
C VAL A 561 13.62 13.79 -33.13
N ASP A 562 12.36 14.16 -33.29
CA ASP A 562 11.79 14.57 -34.59
C ASP A 562 12.06 16.06 -34.93
N VAL A 563 12.60 16.86 -34.00
CA VAL A 563 12.83 18.31 -34.14
C VAL A 563 14.19 18.76 -33.54
N PRO A 564 15.32 18.22 -34.00
CA PRO A 564 16.64 18.44 -33.40
C PRO A 564 17.11 19.91 -33.44
N GLU A 565 16.71 20.67 -34.46
CA GLU A 565 17.03 22.10 -34.58
C GLU A 565 16.36 22.92 -33.48
N LEU A 566 15.07 22.67 -33.23
CA LEU A 566 14.32 23.28 -32.13
C LEU A 566 14.95 22.90 -30.78
N ALA A 567 15.32 21.63 -30.61
CA ALA A 567 15.97 21.15 -29.40
C ALA A 567 17.25 21.95 -29.08
N ALA A 568 18.09 22.16 -30.10
CA ALA A 568 19.34 22.88 -29.95
C ALA A 568 19.11 24.38 -29.68
N ASP A 569 18.10 25.00 -30.30
CA ASP A 569 17.73 26.40 -30.02
C ASP A 569 17.21 26.57 -28.59
N VAL A 570 16.26 25.73 -28.17
CA VAL A 570 15.73 25.68 -26.81
C VAL A 570 16.85 25.53 -25.79
N GLY A 571 17.73 24.54 -25.99
CA GLY A 571 18.84 24.28 -25.09
C GLY A 571 19.80 25.47 -24.95
N ARG A 572 20.10 26.19 -26.04
CA ARG A 572 20.96 27.38 -26.01
C ARG A 572 20.28 28.56 -25.33
N ARG A 573 19.03 28.86 -25.70
CA ARG A 573 18.30 30.02 -25.18
C ARG A 573 17.90 29.89 -23.72
N LEU A 574 17.63 28.67 -23.25
CA LEU A 574 17.36 28.37 -21.84
C LEU A 574 18.62 28.01 -21.05
N ALA A 575 19.81 28.10 -21.66
CA ALA A 575 21.10 27.82 -21.04
C ALA A 575 21.17 26.45 -20.35
N PHE A 576 20.69 25.39 -21.01
CA PHE A 576 20.75 24.03 -20.48
C PHE A 576 22.21 23.53 -20.35
N PRO A 577 22.49 22.66 -19.37
CA PRO A 577 23.83 22.13 -19.15
C PRO A 577 24.32 21.26 -20.32
N GLU A 578 25.63 21.11 -20.47
CA GLU A 578 26.29 20.33 -21.55
C GLU A 578 25.73 18.92 -21.71
N ARG A 579 25.26 18.31 -20.61
CA ARG A 579 24.64 16.99 -20.60
C ARG A 579 23.44 16.88 -21.55
N PHE A 580 22.64 17.94 -21.69
CA PHE A 580 21.52 17.98 -22.63
C PHE A 580 22.02 17.87 -24.08
N PHE A 581 23.01 18.68 -24.45
CA PHE A 581 23.61 18.64 -25.80
C PHE A 581 24.33 17.33 -26.08
N THR A 582 24.91 16.69 -25.06
CA THR A 582 25.48 15.35 -25.17
C THR A 582 24.39 14.32 -25.47
N ALA A 583 23.24 14.41 -24.79
CA ALA A 583 22.10 13.54 -25.07
C ALA A 583 21.55 13.73 -26.49
N LEU A 584 21.48 14.98 -27.01
CA LEU A 584 21.11 15.22 -28.40
C LEU A 584 22.05 14.52 -29.39
N LYS A 585 23.36 14.54 -29.14
CA LYS A 585 24.35 13.80 -29.97
C LYS A 585 24.15 12.28 -29.90
N LEU A 586 23.74 11.74 -28.75
CA LEU A 586 23.43 10.31 -28.62
C LEU A 586 22.20 9.94 -29.46
N VAL A 587 21.18 10.79 -29.43
CA VAL A 587 19.97 10.65 -30.26
C VAL A 587 20.31 10.70 -31.74
N GLU A 588 21.05 11.74 -32.18
CA GLU A 588 21.50 11.92 -33.56
C GLU A 588 22.29 10.71 -34.08
N LYS A 589 23.19 10.17 -33.25
CA LYS A 589 24.04 9.02 -33.62
C LYS A 589 23.40 7.66 -33.36
N GLN A 590 22.19 7.61 -32.79
CA GLN A 590 21.50 6.39 -32.38
C GLN A 590 22.33 5.47 -31.46
N ILE A 591 23.11 6.07 -30.55
CA ILE A 591 23.97 5.34 -29.62
C ILE A 591 23.25 5.18 -28.28
N ARG A 592 22.98 3.93 -27.89
CA ARG A 592 22.29 3.59 -26.63
C ARG A 592 20.97 4.34 -26.46
N THR A 593 20.21 4.44 -27.55
CA THR A 593 18.87 5.03 -27.59
C THR A 593 17.84 3.91 -27.56
N PHE A 594 16.89 3.99 -26.64
CA PHE A 594 15.85 2.97 -26.48
C PHE A 594 14.49 3.56 -26.83
N PRO A 595 13.68 2.90 -27.69
CA PRO A 595 12.35 3.40 -28.03
C PRO A 595 11.45 3.41 -26.80
N THR A 596 10.63 4.46 -26.65
CA THR A 596 9.68 4.57 -25.55
C THR A 596 8.36 5.22 -25.95
N THR A 597 7.28 4.80 -25.30
CA THR A 597 5.95 5.42 -25.35
C THR A 597 5.54 5.96 -23.96
N SER A 598 6.53 6.21 -23.08
CA SER A 598 6.25 6.55 -21.69
C SER A 598 5.70 7.97 -21.48
N VAL A 599 4.49 8.04 -20.93
CA VAL A 599 3.90 9.31 -20.48
C VAL A 599 4.61 9.83 -19.24
N GLY A 600 5.08 8.96 -18.33
CA GLY A 600 5.89 9.40 -17.20
C GLY A 600 7.18 10.14 -17.64
N ARG A 601 7.83 9.66 -18.71
CA ARG A 601 8.99 10.35 -19.30
C ARG A 601 8.62 11.63 -20.05
N LEU A 602 7.42 11.71 -20.63
CA LEU A 602 6.88 12.96 -21.20
C LEU A 602 6.66 14.02 -20.10
N PHE A 603 6.17 13.62 -18.92
CA PHE A 603 6.08 14.51 -17.75
C PHE A 603 7.47 14.98 -17.29
N ASP A 604 8.47 14.09 -17.25
CA ASP A 604 9.84 14.47 -16.92
C ASP A 604 10.41 15.45 -17.97
N ALA A 605 10.16 15.22 -19.25
CA ALA A 605 10.57 16.13 -20.33
C ALA A 605 9.94 17.52 -20.18
N ALA A 606 8.63 17.59 -19.90
CA ALA A 606 7.94 18.85 -19.64
C ALA A 606 8.49 19.55 -18.39
N ALA A 607 8.74 18.82 -17.31
CA ALA A 607 9.36 19.37 -16.10
C ALA A 607 10.74 19.97 -16.38
N ALA A 608 11.58 19.26 -17.15
CA ALA A 608 12.90 19.73 -17.55
C ALA A 608 12.84 21.02 -18.37
N LEU A 609 11.92 21.08 -19.34
CA LEU A 609 11.70 22.26 -20.18
C LEU A 609 11.29 23.49 -19.34
N LEU A 610 10.55 23.27 -18.25
CA LEU A 610 10.05 24.32 -17.37
C LEU A 610 10.98 24.68 -16.21
N GLY A 611 12.11 23.98 -16.04
CA GLY A 611 13.17 24.38 -15.12
C GLY A 611 13.69 23.29 -14.18
N PHE A 612 13.13 22.07 -14.20
CA PHE A 612 13.65 20.96 -13.41
C PHE A 612 14.87 20.31 -14.08
N THR A 613 16.05 20.90 -13.88
CA THR A 613 17.28 20.52 -14.59
C THR A 613 18.15 19.53 -13.82
N GLU A 614 17.83 19.24 -12.56
CA GLU A 614 18.59 18.34 -11.70
C GLU A 614 18.22 16.86 -11.90
N ALA A 615 19.08 15.97 -11.40
CA ALA A 615 18.75 14.55 -11.30
C ALA A 615 17.68 14.33 -10.21
N ILE A 616 16.71 13.47 -10.47
CA ILE A 616 15.72 13.10 -9.46
C ILE A 616 16.39 12.31 -8.32
N SER A 617 15.93 12.54 -7.10
CA SER A 617 16.35 11.86 -5.88
C SER A 617 15.41 10.74 -5.46
N PHE A 618 14.22 10.68 -6.07
CA PHE A 618 13.26 9.60 -5.92
C PHE A 618 12.38 9.53 -7.17
N GLU A 619 11.79 8.36 -7.39
CA GLU A 619 10.94 8.08 -8.54
C GLU A 619 9.74 9.05 -8.62
N GLY A 620 9.49 9.60 -9.81
CA GLY A 620 8.39 10.53 -10.07
C GLY A 620 8.58 11.95 -9.55
N GLN A 621 9.76 12.30 -8.99
CA GLN A 621 9.98 13.63 -8.40
C GLN A 621 9.68 14.79 -9.36
N ALA A 622 10.14 14.72 -10.60
CA ALA A 622 9.94 15.80 -11.57
C ALA A 622 8.47 15.93 -12.00
N ALA A 623 7.77 14.80 -12.20
CA ALA A 623 6.33 14.78 -12.44
C ALA A 623 5.52 15.35 -11.26
N ILE A 624 5.88 15.01 -10.02
CA ILE A 624 5.26 15.57 -8.80
C ILE A 624 5.53 17.07 -8.69
N TRP A 625 6.77 17.50 -8.93
CA TRP A 625 7.13 18.93 -8.94
C TRP A 625 6.29 19.70 -9.98
N LEU A 626 6.17 19.15 -11.19
CA LEU A 626 5.39 19.74 -12.27
C LEU A 626 3.91 19.85 -11.92
N GLU A 627 3.35 18.85 -11.24
CA GLU A 627 1.98 18.88 -10.72
C GLU A 627 1.77 20.00 -9.70
N HIS A 628 2.65 20.11 -8.71
CA HIS A 628 2.52 21.16 -7.69
C HIS A 628 2.72 22.56 -8.27
N LEU A 629 3.62 22.71 -9.24
CA LEU A 629 3.79 23.95 -10.00
C LEU A 629 2.52 24.29 -10.81
N ALA A 630 1.93 23.31 -11.50
CA ALA A 630 0.70 23.51 -12.27
C ALA A 630 -0.49 23.97 -11.40
N ARG A 631 -0.59 23.47 -10.16
CA ARG A 631 -1.68 23.84 -9.23
C ARG A 631 -1.61 25.29 -8.75
N THR A 632 -0.52 26.03 -8.97
CA THR A 632 -0.40 27.43 -8.55
C THR A 632 -0.87 28.43 -9.61
N ALA A 633 -1.27 27.96 -10.79
CA ALA A 633 -1.70 28.81 -11.89
C ALA A 633 -3.10 28.43 -12.42
N PRO A 634 -3.86 29.40 -12.96
CA PRO A 634 -5.12 29.11 -13.64
C PRO A 634 -4.87 28.44 -15.00
N LEU A 635 -5.89 27.74 -15.50
CA LEU A 635 -5.90 27.23 -16.87
C LEU A 635 -6.19 28.39 -17.83
N GLU A 636 -5.26 28.66 -18.75
CA GLU A 636 -5.41 29.73 -19.74
C GLU A 636 -5.47 29.23 -21.18
N LYS A 637 -4.87 28.05 -21.45
CA LYS A 637 -4.76 27.49 -22.79
C LYS A 637 -4.73 25.97 -22.72
N VAL A 638 -5.21 25.32 -23.78
CA VAL A 638 -5.00 23.89 -24.03
C VAL A 638 -4.14 23.76 -25.28
N TYR A 639 -3.05 23.01 -25.18
CA TYR A 639 -2.14 22.75 -26.29
C TYR A 639 -2.63 21.58 -27.14
N PRO A 640 -2.32 21.54 -28.44
CA PRO A 640 -2.69 20.42 -29.29
C PRO A 640 -1.97 19.14 -28.85
N PHE A 641 -2.74 18.10 -28.54
CA PHE A 641 -2.26 16.74 -28.29
C PHE A 641 -3.13 15.75 -29.07
N PRO A 642 -2.95 15.66 -30.40
CA PRO A 642 -3.89 14.97 -31.27
C PRO A 642 -3.81 13.45 -31.11
N TRP A 643 -4.96 12.82 -31.35
CA TRP A 643 -5.14 11.38 -31.47
C TRP A 643 -5.47 11.06 -32.92
N ASP A 644 -4.71 10.18 -33.56
CA ASP A 644 -4.87 9.80 -34.99
C ASP A 644 -5.49 8.41 -35.19
N GLU A 645 -6.26 7.94 -34.20
CA GLU A 645 -6.82 6.57 -34.11
C GLU A 645 -5.80 5.48 -33.75
N LYS A 646 -4.52 5.81 -33.65
CA LYS A 646 -3.47 4.86 -33.24
C LYS A 646 -2.49 5.45 -32.23
N GLU A 647 -2.05 6.67 -32.45
CA GLU A 647 -1.04 7.35 -31.65
C GLU A 647 -1.59 8.65 -31.03
N LEU A 648 -1.21 8.88 -29.78
CA LEU A 648 -1.22 10.22 -29.19
C LEU A 648 0.08 10.93 -29.56
N ASP A 649 0.02 11.94 -30.42
CA ASP A 649 1.20 12.63 -30.93
C ASP A 649 1.62 13.78 -30.00
N TYR A 650 2.69 13.60 -29.25
CA TYR A 650 3.21 14.59 -28.31
C TYR A 650 3.92 15.77 -28.98
N ARG A 651 4.26 15.71 -30.28
CA ARG A 651 5.14 16.71 -30.90
C ARG A 651 4.52 18.10 -30.95
N PRO A 652 3.24 18.28 -31.37
CA PRO A 652 2.58 19.58 -31.34
C PRO A 652 2.48 20.15 -29.92
N LEU A 653 2.24 19.29 -28.93
CA LEU A 653 2.22 19.66 -27.52
C LEU A 653 3.57 20.21 -27.09
N LEU A 654 4.64 19.44 -27.29
CA LEU A 654 5.99 19.83 -26.85
C LEU A 654 6.51 21.07 -27.57
N GLN A 655 6.23 21.21 -28.87
CA GLN A 655 6.57 22.41 -29.63
C GLN A 655 5.88 23.65 -29.03
N ALA A 656 4.58 23.58 -28.76
CA ALA A 656 3.85 24.71 -28.20
C ALA A 656 4.31 25.07 -26.78
N LEU A 657 4.69 24.08 -25.96
CA LEU A 657 5.31 24.32 -24.65
C LEU A 657 6.65 25.06 -24.80
N ALA A 658 7.49 24.62 -25.73
CA ALA A 658 8.80 25.23 -25.96
C ALA A 658 8.68 26.67 -26.45
N GLU A 659 7.75 26.94 -27.37
CA GLU A 659 7.47 28.29 -27.88
C GLU A 659 7.01 29.23 -26.75
N ASP A 660 6.02 28.82 -25.95
CA ASP A 660 5.53 29.64 -24.83
C ASP A 660 6.65 29.88 -23.79
N ARG A 661 7.47 28.86 -23.52
CA ARG A 661 8.60 28.97 -22.59
C ARG A 661 9.68 29.93 -23.09
N LEU A 662 9.98 29.90 -24.40
CA LEU A 662 10.95 30.79 -25.06
C LEU A 662 10.44 32.24 -25.18
N ASN A 663 9.12 32.42 -25.24
CA ASN A 663 8.46 33.72 -25.22
C ASN A 663 8.32 34.30 -23.80
N GLY A 664 8.85 33.63 -22.78
CA GLY A 664 8.89 34.13 -21.40
C GLY A 664 7.58 33.97 -20.64
N ARG A 665 6.66 33.10 -21.10
CA ARG A 665 5.44 32.78 -20.35
C ARG A 665 5.80 32.07 -19.04
N ASP A 666 5.00 32.35 -18.01
CA ASP A 666 5.17 31.76 -16.68
C ASP A 666 5.12 30.22 -16.71
N ALA A 667 6.08 29.58 -16.06
CA ALA A 667 6.23 28.13 -16.06
C ALA A 667 5.05 27.40 -15.40
N ALA A 668 4.41 27.99 -14.38
CA ALA A 668 3.23 27.42 -13.75
C ALA A 668 2.02 27.41 -14.69
N VAL A 669 1.83 28.48 -15.46
CA VAL A 669 0.76 28.55 -16.48
C VAL A 669 0.98 27.51 -17.58
N ILE A 670 2.22 27.36 -18.04
CA ILE A 670 2.57 26.33 -19.03
C ILE A 670 2.34 24.92 -18.46
N ALA A 671 2.78 24.67 -17.22
CA ALA A 671 2.56 23.39 -16.54
C ALA A 671 1.07 23.06 -16.37
N ARG A 672 0.24 24.04 -16.00
CA ARG A 672 -1.22 23.87 -15.90
C ARG A 672 -1.85 23.50 -17.23
N SER A 673 -1.44 24.18 -18.29
CA SER A 673 -1.91 23.96 -19.66
C SER A 673 -1.46 22.59 -20.19
N PHE A 674 -0.23 22.16 -19.88
CA PHE A 674 0.26 20.81 -20.18
C PHE A 674 -0.63 19.72 -19.57
N HIS A 675 -0.92 19.80 -18.27
CA HIS A 675 -1.78 18.80 -17.60
C HIS A 675 -3.16 18.69 -18.24
N ARG A 676 -3.81 19.83 -18.53
CA ARG A 676 -5.11 19.81 -19.21
C ARG A 676 -5.02 19.21 -20.61
N SER A 677 -3.92 19.45 -21.32
CA SER A 677 -3.72 18.92 -22.67
C SER A 677 -3.57 17.39 -22.66
N ILE A 678 -2.87 16.84 -21.66
CA ILE A 678 -2.81 15.38 -21.46
C ILE A 678 -4.21 14.82 -21.16
N ALA A 679 -4.98 15.46 -20.27
CA ALA A 679 -6.34 15.04 -19.94
C ALA A 679 -7.25 15.04 -21.17
N GLU A 680 -7.17 16.08 -22.00
CA GLU A 680 -7.93 16.22 -23.25
C GLU A 680 -7.57 15.10 -24.26
N GLY A 681 -6.29 14.77 -24.40
CA GLY A 681 -5.84 13.68 -25.27
C GLY A 681 -6.37 12.31 -24.83
N VAL A 682 -6.31 12.02 -23.52
CA VAL A 682 -6.91 10.80 -22.94
C VAL A 682 -8.42 10.77 -23.16
N PHE A 683 -9.11 11.88 -22.89
CA PHE A 683 -10.55 12.00 -23.08
C PHE A 683 -10.96 11.75 -24.53
N ARG A 684 -10.30 12.39 -25.50
CA ARG A 684 -10.62 12.24 -26.93
C ARG A 684 -10.32 10.84 -27.45
N SER A 685 -9.17 10.27 -27.11
CA SER A 685 -8.79 8.92 -27.53
C SER A 685 -9.74 7.86 -26.97
N THR A 686 -10.13 7.98 -25.70
CA THR A 686 -11.08 7.05 -25.08
C THR A 686 -12.49 7.19 -25.62
N LEU A 687 -12.97 8.41 -25.94
CA LEU A 687 -14.26 8.57 -26.62
C LEU A 687 -14.26 7.92 -28.01
N ALA A 688 -13.22 8.16 -28.81
CA ALA A 688 -13.09 7.57 -30.14
C ALA A 688 -13.06 6.03 -30.09
N LEU A 689 -12.29 5.46 -29.15
CA LEU A 689 -12.25 4.00 -28.93
C LEU A 689 -13.59 3.46 -28.41
N GLY A 690 -14.29 4.21 -27.55
CA GLY A 690 -15.60 3.83 -27.03
C GLY A 690 -16.66 3.76 -28.12
N GLU A 691 -16.68 4.75 -29.01
CA GLU A 691 -17.56 4.76 -30.19
C GLU A 691 -17.22 3.61 -31.16
N ALA A 692 -15.94 3.40 -31.45
CA ALA A 692 -15.49 2.38 -32.40
C ALA A 692 -15.77 0.94 -31.92
N HIS A 693 -15.75 0.70 -30.60
CA HIS A 693 -15.87 -0.64 -30.01
C HIS A 693 -17.16 -0.86 -29.21
N GLY A 694 -18.04 0.13 -29.10
CA GLY A 694 -19.27 0.06 -28.32
C GLY A 694 -19.01 -0.13 -26.81
N ILE A 695 -18.00 0.55 -26.28
CA ILE A 695 -17.57 0.43 -24.87
C ILE A 695 -17.82 1.76 -24.15
N ASP A 696 -18.49 1.67 -23.01
CA ASP A 696 -18.88 2.80 -22.15
C ASP A 696 -17.98 2.99 -20.92
N THR A 697 -17.00 2.11 -20.72
CA THR A 697 -16.23 2.06 -19.46
C THR A 697 -14.75 2.27 -19.73
N VAL A 698 -14.15 3.24 -19.04
CA VAL A 698 -12.72 3.55 -19.08
C VAL A 698 -12.08 3.14 -17.76
N VAL A 699 -10.98 2.38 -17.82
CA VAL A 699 -10.14 2.08 -16.66
C VAL A 699 -8.87 2.92 -16.75
N LEU A 700 -8.57 3.71 -15.72
CA LEU A 700 -7.31 4.46 -15.63
C LEU A 700 -6.39 3.79 -14.60
N SER A 701 -5.19 3.40 -15.02
CA SER A 701 -4.18 2.75 -14.15
C SER A 701 -2.76 3.05 -14.64
N GLY A 702 -1.76 2.73 -13.83
CA GLY A 702 -0.36 3.16 -14.01
C GLY A 702 0.00 4.37 -13.14
N GLY A 703 1.30 4.53 -12.84
CA GLY A 703 1.80 5.50 -11.87
C GLY A 703 1.49 6.97 -12.17
N VAL A 704 1.23 7.34 -13.43
CA VAL A 704 0.87 8.71 -13.81
C VAL A 704 -0.48 9.12 -13.23
N PHE A 705 -1.42 8.19 -13.06
CA PHE A 705 -2.73 8.48 -12.48
C PHE A 705 -2.71 8.66 -10.95
N GLN A 706 -1.52 8.70 -10.33
CA GLN A 706 -1.37 9.27 -8.98
C GLN A 706 -1.46 10.81 -8.97
N ASN A 707 -1.35 11.45 -10.14
CA ASN A 707 -1.48 12.89 -10.33
C ASN A 707 -2.94 13.33 -10.14
N SER A 708 -3.22 14.03 -9.05
CA SER A 708 -4.59 14.42 -8.72
C SER A 708 -5.12 15.56 -9.58
N LEU A 709 -4.25 16.42 -10.11
CA LEU A 709 -4.67 17.47 -11.05
C LEU A 709 -5.16 16.85 -12.37
N LEU A 710 -4.44 15.84 -12.89
CA LEU A 710 -4.83 15.10 -14.08
C LEU A 710 -6.16 14.37 -13.86
N LEU A 711 -6.33 13.70 -12.71
CA LEU A 711 -7.61 13.05 -12.38
C LEU A 711 -8.76 14.06 -12.28
N ALA A 712 -8.52 15.26 -11.73
CA ALA A 712 -9.53 16.30 -11.65
C ALA A 712 -9.96 16.82 -13.04
N ASP A 713 -8.99 17.08 -13.92
CA ASP A 713 -9.28 17.47 -15.31
C ASP A 713 -10.06 16.38 -16.04
N LEU A 714 -9.70 15.10 -15.86
CA LEU A 714 -10.42 13.99 -16.46
C LEU A 714 -11.84 13.86 -15.91
N LYS A 715 -12.01 14.01 -14.58
CA LYS A 715 -13.34 13.97 -13.96
C LYS A 715 -14.25 15.04 -14.57
N GLU A 716 -13.76 16.27 -14.70
CA GLU A 716 -14.48 17.38 -15.32
C GLU A 716 -14.88 17.02 -16.76
N LEU A 717 -13.94 16.57 -17.59
CA LEU A 717 -14.18 16.20 -18.99
C LEU A 717 -15.22 15.09 -19.17
N PHE A 718 -15.23 14.09 -18.28
CA PHE A 718 -16.17 12.97 -18.34
C PHE A 718 -17.54 13.24 -17.71
N THR A 719 -17.72 14.30 -16.92
CA THR A 719 -18.95 14.53 -16.13
C THR A 719 -20.21 14.65 -16.99
N GLU A 720 -20.10 15.17 -18.22
CA GLU A 720 -21.23 15.37 -19.13
C GLU A 720 -21.33 14.28 -20.23
N ARG A 721 -20.68 13.13 -20.06
CA ARG A 721 -20.65 12.06 -21.06
C ARG A 721 -21.06 10.73 -20.46
N ALA A 722 -21.57 9.83 -21.30
CA ALA A 722 -21.99 8.49 -20.92
C ALA A 722 -20.81 7.51 -20.76
N MET A 723 -19.66 7.98 -20.28
CA MET A 723 -18.49 7.12 -20.00
C MET A 723 -18.32 6.94 -18.49
N HIS A 724 -18.21 5.69 -18.04
CA HIS A 724 -17.92 5.33 -16.67
C HIS A 724 -16.42 5.21 -16.46
N VAL A 725 -15.84 6.07 -15.62
CA VAL A 725 -14.40 6.04 -15.33
C VAL A 725 -14.15 5.27 -14.04
N TRP A 726 -13.30 4.25 -14.11
CA TRP A 726 -12.88 3.41 -13.00
C TRP A 726 -11.38 3.58 -12.73
N ILE A 727 -11.05 3.69 -11.44
CA ILE A 727 -9.67 3.66 -10.94
C ILE A 727 -9.55 2.64 -9.81
N GLY A 728 -8.31 2.30 -9.47
CA GLY A 728 -7.99 1.47 -8.31
C GLY A 728 -8.29 2.18 -6.98
N GLU A 729 -8.95 1.48 -6.06
CA GLU A 729 -9.30 1.95 -4.71
C GLU A 729 -8.52 1.18 -3.63
N ARG A 730 -8.52 -0.16 -3.69
CA ARG A 730 -7.97 -1.05 -2.65
C ARG A 730 -6.52 -1.44 -2.92
N VAL A 731 -6.10 -1.42 -4.18
CA VAL A 731 -4.70 -1.53 -4.61
C VAL A 731 -4.24 -0.24 -5.28
N PRO A 732 -2.93 0.08 -5.22
CA PRO A 732 -2.40 1.24 -5.89
C PRO A 732 -2.52 1.17 -7.42
N PRO A 733 -2.75 2.31 -8.09
CA PRO A 733 -2.64 2.39 -9.55
C PRO A 733 -1.18 2.30 -10.03
N ASN A 734 -0.20 2.43 -9.13
CA ASN A 734 1.21 2.18 -9.45
C ASN A 734 1.57 0.70 -9.33
N ASP A 735 2.84 0.38 -9.55
CA ASP A 735 3.40 -0.98 -9.50
C ASP A 735 3.00 -1.84 -8.28
N GLY A 736 2.63 -1.20 -7.16
CA GLY A 736 2.11 -1.92 -6.00
C GLY A 736 0.81 -2.71 -6.28
N GLY A 737 0.11 -2.44 -7.39
CA GLY A 737 -1.06 -3.19 -7.86
C GLY A 737 -0.76 -4.28 -8.90
N ILE A 738 0.44 -4.33 -9.48
CA ILE A 738 0.78 -5.23 -10.60
C ILE A 738 0.58 -6.69 -10.25
N SER A 739 0.97 -7.13 -9.06
CA SER A 739 0.85 -8.54 -8.66
C SER A 739 -0.61 -9.02 -8.64
N LEU A 740 -1.57 -8.15 -8.30
CA LEU A 740 -3.00 -8.50 -8.37
C LEU A 740 -3.46 -8.67 -9.82
N GLY A 741 -3.02 -7.77 -10.71
CA GLY A 741 -3.34 -7.87 -12.14
C GLY A 741 -2.75 -9.10 -12.82
N GLN A 742 -1.51 -9.45 -12.47
CA GLN A 742 -0.86 -10.69 -12.88
C GLN A 742 -1.67 -11.92 -12.45
N ALA A 743 -2.08 -11.97 -11.17
CA ALA A 743 -2.90 -13.05 -10.65
C ALA A 743 -4.25 -13.16 -11.37
N ALA A 744 -4.90 -12.04 -11.67
CA ALA A 744 -6.19 -12.01 -12.35
C ALA A 744 -6.12 -12.50 -13.80
N LEU A 745 -5.10 -12.10 -14.56
CA LEU A 745 -4.89 -12.55 -15.94
C LEU A 745 -4.60 -14.06 -16.01
N VAL A 746 -3.80 -14.57 -15.07
CA VAL A 746 -3.57 -16.02 -14.94
C VAL A 746 -4.87 -16.72 -14.55
N ALA A 747 -5.57 -16.25 -13.51
CA ALA A 747 -6.83 -16.85 -13.07
C ALA A 747 -7.86 -16.99 -14.19
N ALA A 748 -8.04 -15.95 -15.01
CA ALA A 748 -8.98 -15.97 -16.12
C ALA A 748 -8.58 -16.95 -17.23
N THR A 749 -7.30 -16.98 -17.60
CA THR A 749 -6.78 -17.88 -18.65
C THR A 749 -6.99 -19.35 -18.27
N TYR A 750 -6.59 -19.74 -17.06
CA TYR A 750 -6.67 -21.14 -16.62
C TYR A 750 -8.07 -21.58 -16.21
N TYR A 751 -8.96 -20.64 -15.88
CA TYR A 751 -10.37 -20.94 -15.68
C TYR A 751 -11.07 -21.28 -17.00
N ALA A 752 -10.77 -20.53 -18.07
CA ALA A 752 -11.26 -20.81 -19.41
C ALA A 752 -10.80 -22.18 -19.93
N ASP A 753 -9.57 -22.61 -19.62
CA ASP A 753 -9.07 -23.94 -20.03
C ASP A 753 -9.72 -25.12 -19.27
N GLN A 754 -10.25 -24.88 -18.06
CA GLN A 754 -10.90 -25.92 -17.24
C GLN A 754 -12.40 -26.07 -17.51
N PHE A 755 -13.06 -25.03 -18.03
CA PHE A 755 -14.51 -24.98 -18.22
C PHE A 755 -14.96 -24.35 -19.57
N GLY A 756 -14.03 -24.10 -20.49
CA GLY A 756 -14.32 -23.75 -21.88
C GLY A 756 -15.02 -24.90 -22.61
N PRO A 757 -15.78 -24.60 -23.68
CA PRO A 757 -16.77 -25.50 -24.27
C PRO A 757 -16.26 -26.87 -24.72
#